data_AF-Q8PVD7-F1
#
_entry.id   AF-Q8PVD7-F1
#
_cell.length_a   1.000
_cell.length_b   1.000
_cell.length_c   1.000
_cell.angle_alpha   90.00
_cell.angle_beta   90.00
_cell.angle_gamma   90.00
#
_symmetry.space_group_name_H-M   'P 1'
#
loop_
_entity.id
_entity.type
_entity.pdbx_description
1 polymer ?
#
loop_
_entity_poly.entity_id
_entity_poly.type
_entity_poly.pdbx_seq_one_letter_code
_entity_poly.pdbx_strand_id
1 'polypeptide(L)'
;MPDKQQAWNDLQGLINDKYTPVRLKAADALVSAYPHVPDKQQAWNDLQGLINDKNSYMRARVAKALSSEFSQMPDKQKAWNDLIKLTNDKNSYVRSSAASALGSAFSQVPDKQQAWHDLHGLTNNKNSDVRSSAAKALGYAFSQVPDKQQACDDLHRLTNDEDINVKSRAAEALGYAFSQVPDKQQAWHDLHRLTNNKNSYVRSSAAEALGYAFSQVPDKQQACDDLHRLTNDEDIYVRSSAAKALGYAFSQVSDKQQAWDDLIKLTNDKYSPVRSKAAETLCSVFSQVPDKQQAWNELHRLTNDENGSVRFSAVTAFDLAYPYILNKQQAWDDLIKRTHDKDIIVKSNAADALVSVYPHVPDKQQAWNNLLRLIYDKNSYVRARAASALGSVYPQVPDKQQAWNDLHRLTNDENVYIRFCVASALGYAFSQVPDKQQAWNDLIKLTNDKDSYVRTSSNHSLGRVSIFKASQAETDEDYKKELEKAIVFFETSAKGASYYNPAQFCLPFYRSFHTIIFRKQEAREEAKKYLGEAKAAIGGSESKKQLFEAVQNLAEALKEVQNMRDLDLPKMKGELNFYRKYCDHAAELMKEIDENAPFATEVLRKGLPILDRNRKGILEEINEKAKAVCKQTSGTSAQYLGLEINETAKELLEFQDFQTLDKALNKQIEKYRKYCRFILLEQRQRFHEMIEDAKSMDVYKKIEAMDKISDYVLENTLFPSIENIHISNRMKDYVRIATVQLNYTLSENFPYQIKDENKAEMEKKILNTLSKAQKEEVDICCFPELCVCEEWLPVIRKLCKEMIVISGTYYDKENHNVCKISANFDIEVPPQLKILPSDFEDSEIAEQRMIPGEKVLNVYESQFGKFAILICRDFGNFLSDLKGIADLILCPAYNEANYRFHNLAHNHVTDNPSYIVISNTAQYGGTSIFGRMRNSFFGALQQGNCKEKGDDSYKLCELKKGEEGMIVADFNLIYKSPLLQTPMNPNEDIRPVANIKKILF
;
A
#
# COMPACT_ATOMS: atom_id res chain seq x y z
N MET A 1 1.24 -23.75 0.62
CA MET A 1 -0.09 -23.97 1.24
C MET A 1 -0.84 -24.94 0.36
N PRO A 2 -1.69 -25.83 0.88
CA PRO A 2 -2.60 -26.59 0.01
C PRO A 2 -3.46 -25.60 -0.77
N ASP A 3 -3.76 -25.96 -2.02
CA ASP A 3 -4.65 -25.20 -2.90
C ASP A 3 -5.98 -24.95 -2.15
N LYS A 4 -6.36 -23.67 -2.01
CA LYS A 4 -7.58 -23.27 -1.28
C LYS A 4 -8.83 -23.84 -1.95
N GLN A 5 -8.79 -24.00 -3.28
CA GLN A 5 -9.86 -24.65 -4.02
C GLN A 5 -9.90 -26.14 -3.71
N GLN A 6 -8.74 -26.79 -3.59
CA GLN A 6 -8.66 -28.19 -3.18
C GLN A 6 -9.20 -28.41 -1.76
N ALA A 7 -8.85 -27.54 -0.81
CA ALA A 7 -9.39 -27.61 0.56
C ALA A 7 -10.92 -27.42 0.60
N TRP A 8 -11.46 -26.54 -0.25
CA TRP A 8 -12.91 -26.40 -0.42
C TRP A 8 -13.54 -27.69 -0.97
N ASN A 9 -12.95 -28.26 -2.02
CA ASN A 9 -13.43 -29.51 -2.63
C ASN A 9 -13.37 -30.68 -1.63
N ASP A 10 -12.34 -30.76 -0.80
CA ASP A 10 -12.21 -31.78 0.24
C ASP A 10 -13.33 -31.62 1.30
N LEU A 11 -13.59 -30.38 1.74
CA LEU A 11 -14.70 -30.07 2.65
C LEU A 11 -16.07 -30.35 2.04
N GLN A 12 -16.25 -30.06 0.74
CA GLN A 12 -17.45 -30.40 -0.02
C GLN A 12 -17.66 -31.92 -0.07
N GLY A 13 -16.59 -32.70 -0.25
CA GLY A 13 -16.63 -34.16 -0.16
C GLY A 13 -17.15 -34.65 1.20
N LEU A 14 -16.68 -34.03 2.29
CA LEU A 14 -17.10 -34.35 3.66
C LEU A 14 -18.54 -33.95 3.99
N ILE A 15 -19.15 -33.05 3.22
CA ILE A 15 -20.58 -32.70 3.34
C ILE A 15 -21.50 -33.90 3.01
N ASN A 16 -21.01 -34.81 2.18
CA ASN A 16 -21.72 -36.03 1.75
C ASN A 16 -21.31 -37.27 2.58
N ASP A 17 -20.52 -37.09 3.64
CA ASP A 17 -20.10 -38.18 4.51
C ASP A 17 -21.30 -38.92 5.14
N LYS A 18 -21.17 -40.22 5.40
CA LYS A 18 -22.27 -41.02 5.97
C LYS A 18 -22.56 -40.66 7.43
N TYR A 19 -21.60 -40.08 8.15
CA TYR A 19 -21.70 -39.77 9.56
C TYR A 19 -22.08 -38.30 9.80
N THR A 20 -23.27 -38.09 10.37
CA THR A 20 -23.87 -36.75 10.54
C THR A 20 -22.97 -35.74 11.28
N PRO A 21 -22.25 -36.08 12.37
CA PRO A 21 -21.34 -35.14 13.02
C PRO A 21 -20.20 -34.63 12.13
N VAL A 22 -19.69 -35.47 11.22
CA VAL A 22 -18.64 -35.08 10.25
C VAL A 22 -19.22 -34.12 9.23
N ARG A 23 -20.38 -34.44 8.65
CA ARG A 23 -21.09 -33.55 7.74
C ARG A 23 -21.34 -32.18 8.37
N LEU A 24 -21.80 -32.16 9.63
CA LEU A 24 -22.06 -30.93 10.36
C LEU A 24 -20.77 -30.12 10.53
N LYS A 25 -19.69 -30.72 11.04
CA LYS A 25 -18.39 -30.03 11.18
C LYS A 25 -17.85 -29.52 9.84
N ALA A 26 -18.01 -30.30 8.77
CA ALA A 26 -17.64 -29.90 7.42
C ALA A 26 -18.46 -28.67 6.97
N ALA A 27 -19.75 -28.62 7.27
CA ALA A 27 -20.56 -27.44 7.01
C ALA A 27 -20.11 -26.21 7.82
N ASP A 28 -19.81 -26.33 9.12
CA ASP A 28 -19.25 -25.19 9.89
C ASP A 28 -17.91 -24.71 9.30
N ALA A 29 -17.08 -25.65 8.87
CA ALA A 29 -15.81 -25.36 8.23
C ALA A 29 -16.00 -24.68 6.88
N LEU A 30 -16.98 -25.10 6.06
CA LEU A 30 -17.32 -24.44 4.80
C LEU A 30 -17.85 -23.02 5.02
N VAL A 31 -18.70 -22.80 6.04
CA VAL A 31 -19.15 -21.45 6.40
C VAL A 31 -17.95 -20.58 6.78
N SER A 32 -17.06 -21.10 7.63
CA SER A 32 -15.86 -20.37 8.08
C SER A 32 -14.84 -20.17 6.95
N ALA A 33 -14.80 -21.07 5.98
CA ALA A 33 -13.89 -21.03 4.84
C ALA A 33 -14.44 -20.21 3.66
N TYR A 34 -15.75 -19.98 3.60
CA TYR A 34 -16.41 -19.23 2.52
C TYR A 34 -15.73 -17.90 2.21
N PRO A 35 -15.31 -17.07 3.20
CA PRO A 35 -14.55 -15.84 2.97
C PRO A 35 -13.23 -16.02 2.21
N HIS A 36 -12.67 -17.23 2.21
CA HIS A 36 -11.32 -17.52 1.74
C HIS A 36 -11.26 -18.27 0.40
N VAL A 37 -12.40 -18.72 -0.14
CA VAL A 37 -12.46 -19.42 -1.43
C VAL A 37 -12.32 -18.43 -2.59
N PRO A 38 -11.48 -18.72 -3.60
CA PRO A 38 -11.38 -17.89 -4.81
C PRO A 38 -12.70 -17.85 -5.60
N ASP A 39 -13.33 -19.01 -5.81
CA ASP A 39 -14.62 -19.11 -6.51
C ASP A 39 -15.81 -19.03 -5.54
N LYS A 40 -16.23 -17.80 -5.24
CA LYS A 40 -17.39 -17.52 -4.38
C LYS A 40 -18.71 -18.01 -4.95
N GLN A 41 -18.81 -18.07 -6.28
CA GLN A 41 -20.02 -18.48 -6.96
C GLN A 41 -20.21 -19.99 -6.81
N GLN A 42 -19.15 -20.76 -7.03
CA GLN A 42 -19.19 -22.20 -6.82
C GLN A 42 -19.39 -22.54 -5.34
N ALA A 43 -18.67 -21.87 -4.45
CA ALA A 43 -18.85 -22.04 -3.01
C ALA A 43 -20.28 -21.75 -2.55
N TRP A 44 -20.92 -20.76 -3.18
CA TRP A 44 -22.32 -20.45 -2.92
C TRP A 44 -23.24 -21.55 -3.44
N ASN A 45 -23.03 -22.03 -4.67
CA ASN A 45 -23.82 -23.13 -5.23
C ASN A 45 -23.77 -24.39 -4.35
N ASP A 46 -22.60 -24.68 -3.76
CA ASP A 46 -22.41 -25.83 -2.85
C ASP A 46 -23.21 -25.67 -1.55
N LEU A 47 -23.15 -24.49 -0.92
CA LEU A 47 -23.96 -24.18 0.26
C LEU A 47 -25.46 -24.17 -0.06
N GLN A 48 -25.83 -23.72 -1.26
CA GLN A 48 -27.22 -23.71 -1.72
C GLN A 48 -27.77 -25.13 -1.84
N GLY A 49 -26.95 -26.10 -2.27
CA GLY A 49 -27.32 -27.52 -2.31
C GLY A 49 -27.79 -28.07 -0.95
N LEU A 50 -27.28 -27.50 0.15
CA LEU A 50 -27.64 -27.91 1.51
C LEU A 50 -28.96 -27.29 2.03
N ILE A 51 -29.53 -26.31 1.35
CA ILE A 51 -30.81 -25.68 1.75
C ILE A 51 -31.95 -26.70 1.77
N ASN A 52 -31.86 -27.76 0.95
CA ASN A 52 -32.84 -28.83 0.91
C ASN A 52 -32.35 -30.12 1.58
N ASP A 53 -31.29 -30.06 2.40
CA ASP A 53 -30.74 -31.24 3.07
C ASP A 53 -31.80 -31.90 3.98
N LYS A 54 -31.76 -33.23 4.13
CA LYS A 54 -32.71 -33.95 4.98
C LYS A 54 -32.57 -33.56 6.47
N ASN A 55 -31.37 -33.20 6.92
CA ASN A 55 -31.06 -32.83 8.30
C ASN A 55 -31.35 -31.35 8.58
N SER A 56 -32.21 -31.08 9.57
CA SER A 56 -32.58 -29.71 9.96
C SER A 56 -31.42 -28.89 10.51
N TYR A 57 -30.46 -29.50 11.21
CA TYR A 57 -29.28 -28.79 11.70
C TYR A 57 -28.39 -28.31 10.55
N MET A 58 -28.34 -29.06 9.44
CA MET A 58 -27.62 -28.66 8.24
C MET A 58 -28.26 -27.42 7.62
N ARG A 59 -29.58 -27.46 7.39
CA ARG A 59 -30.33 -26.31 6.84
C ARG A 59 -30.23 -25.06 7.73
N ALA A 60 -30.25 -25.24 9.06
CA ALA A 60 -30.08 -24.14 10.00
C ALA A 60 -28.66 -23.53 9.96
N ARG A 61 -27.62 -24.35 9.74
CA ARG A 61 -26.24 -23.85 9.55
C ARG A 61 -26.11 -23.04 8.27
N VAL A 62 -26.79 -23.43 7.20
CA VAL A 62 -26.85 -22.63 5.96
C VAL A 62 -27.51 -21.27 6.21
N ALA A 63 -28.63 -21.23 6.94
CA ALA A 63 -29.24 -19.96 7.32
C ALA A 63 -28.29 -19.07 8.14
N LYS A 64 -27.53 -19.65 9.08
CA LYS A 64 -26.51 -18.91 9.85
C LYS A 64 -25.37 -18.40 8.97
N ALA A 65 -24.91 -19.20 8.02
CA ALA A 65 -23.90 -18.82 7.04
C ALA A 65 -24.34 -17.64 6.20
N LEU A 66 -25.58 -17.71 5.72
CA LEU A 66 -26.23 -16.65 4.96
C LEU A 66 -26.30 -15.36 5.79
N SER A 67 -26.48 -15.44 7.10
CA SER A 67 -26.42 -14.28 7.99
C SER A 67 -25.03 -13.68 8.12
N SER A 68 -23.98 -14.49 8.33
CA SER A 68 -22.63 -14.00 8.62
C SER A 68 -21.91 -13.49 7.38
N GLU A 69 -22.12 -14.16 6.24
CA GLU A 69 -21.41 -13.90 4.99
C GLU A 69 -22.25 -13.17 3.94
N PHE A 70 -23.46 -12.69 4.30
CA PHE A 70 -24.39 -12.07 3.34
C PHE A 70 -23.75 -10.97 2.49
N SER A 71 -22.89 -10.15 3.10
CA SER A 71 -22.21 -9.04 2.44
C SER A 71 -21.24 -9.49 1.32
N GLN A 72 -20.73 -10.72 1.43
CA GLN A 72 -19.75 -11.34 0.53
C GLN A 72 -20.39 -12.23 -0.54
N MET A 73 -21.71 -12.38 -0.53
CA MET A 73 -22.44 -13.22 -1.49
C MET A 73 -22.43 -12.58 -2.88
N PRO A 74 -22.08 -13.33 -3.95
CA PRO A 74 -22.12 -12.85 -5.32
C PRO A 74 -23.51 -12.40 -5.76
N ASP A 75 -24.55 -13.12 -5.33
CA ASP A 75 -25.95 -12.82 -5.62
C ASP A 75 -26.75 -12.71 -4.31
N LYS A 76 -26.79 -11.48 -3.77
CA LYS A 76 -27.47 -11.14 -2.52
C LYS A 76 -28.99 -11.29 -2.63
N GLN A 77 -29.56 -11.05 -3.82
CA GLN A 77 -31.00 -11.19 -4.01
C GLN A 77 -31.41 -12.66 -3.97
N LYS A 78 -30.63 -13.54 -4.60
CA LYS A 78 -30.85 -14.98 -4.50
C LYS A 78 -30.64 -15.51 -3.08
N ALA A 79 -29.59 -15.06 -2.38
CA ALA A 79 -29.37 -15.39 -0.98
C ALA A 79 -30.54 -14.95 -0.08
N TRP A 80 -31.11 -13.77 -0.33
CA TRP A 80 -32.33 -13.30 0.33
C TRP A 80 -33.51 -14.24 0.08
N ASN A 81 -33.78 -14.57 -1.19
CA ASN A 81 -34.88 -15.47 -1.57
C ASN A 81 -34.73 -16.86 -0.93
N ASP A 82 -33.50 -17.36 -0.82
CA ASP A 82 -33.18 -18.61 -0.15
C ASP A 82 -33.46 -18.56 1.36
N LEU A 83 -33.17 -17.44 2.02
CA LEU A 83 -33.59 -17.21 3.41
C LEU A 83 -35.11 -17.18 3.55
N ILE A 84 -35.83 -16.49 2.65
CA ILE A 84 -37.30 -16.48 2.62
C ILE A 84 -37.84 -17.89 2.49
N LYS A 85 -37.26 -18.73 1.62
CA LYS A 85 -37.65 -20.14 1.49
C LYS A 85 -37.48 -20.90 2.82
N LEU A 86 -36.36 -20.71 3.51
CA LEU A 86 -36.07 -21.37 4.79
C LEU A 86 -36.99 -20.90 5.93
N THR A 87 -37.63 -19.73 5.83
CA THR A 87 -38.66 -19.33 6.81
C THR A 87 -39.88 -20.25 6.78
N ASN A 88 -40.13 -20.93 5.66
CA ASN A 88 -41.22 -21.91 5.52
C ASN A 88 -40.74 -23.36 5.72
N ASP A 89 -39.54 -23.56 6.28
CA ASP A 89 -39.04 -24.91 6.56
C ASP A 89 -39.95 -25.67 7.55
N LYS A 90 -39.98 -27.00 7.49
CA LYS A 90 -40.76 -27.83 8.43
C LYS A 90 -40.25 -27.81 9.87
N ASN A 91 -38.97 -27.52 10.09
CA ASN A 91 -38.34 -27.51 11.42
C ASN A 91 -38.25 -26.08 12.00
N SER A 92 -38.74 -25.90 13.23
CA SER A 92 -38.78 -24.60 13.91
C SER A 92 -37.41 -23.95 14.13
N TYR A 93 -36.36 -24.75 14.36
CA TYR A 93 -35.00 -24.24 14.53
C TYR A 93 -34.43 -23.65 13.23
N VAL A 94 -34.76 -24.24 12.07
CA VAL A 94 -34.40 -23.71 10.75
C VAL A 94 -35.12 -22.39 10.52
N ARG A 95 -36.43 -22.34 10.76
CA ARG A 95 -37.23 -21.11 10.62
C ARG A 95 -36.70 -19.98 11.49
N SER A 96 -36.32 -20.27 12.74
CA SER A 96 -35.74 -19.30 13.66
C SER A 96 -34.37 -18.81 13.18
N SER A 97 -33.51 -19.71 12.68
CA SER A 97 -32.20 -19.33 12.13
C SER A 97 -32.35 -18.44 10.90
N ALA A 98 -33.28 -18.78 9.99
CA ALA A 98 -33.57 -18.00 8.80
C ALA A 98 -34.10 -16.60 9.14
N ALA A 99 -34.98 -16.48 10.12
CA ALA A 99 -35.49 -15.18 10.56
C ALA A 99 -34.40 -14.26 11.14
N SER A 100 -33.52 -14.82 11.98
CA SER A 100 -32.39 -14.07 12.52
C SER A 100 -31.46 -13.60 11.40
N ALA A 101 -31.29 -14.43 10.37
CA ALA A 101 -30.52 -14.10 9.19
C ALA A 101 -31.17 -12.99 8.36
N LEU A 102 -32.48 -13.06 8.11
CA LEU A 102 -33.24 -12.01 7.40
C LEU A 102 -33.12 -10.66 8.10
N GLY A 103 -33.32 -10.61 9.42
CA GLY A 103 -33.19 -9.38 10.20
C GLY A 103 -31.80 -8.75 10.08
N SER A 104 -30.75 -9.56 10.20
CA SER A 104 -29.35 -9.10 10.09
C SER A 104 -28.98 -8.70 8.66
N ALA A 105 -29.47 -9.44 7.66
CA ALA A 105 -29.16 -9.25 6.25
C ALA A 105 -29.91 -8.09 5.60
N PHE A 106 -31.04 -7.64 6.17
CA PHE A 106 -31.92 -6.64 5.58
C PHE A 106 -31.19 -5.39 5.09
N SER A 107 -30.23 -4.88 5.89
CA SER A 107 -29.46 -3.68 5.56
C SER A 107 -28.57 -3.83 4.31
N GLN A 108 -28.26 -5.06 3.92
CA GLN A 108 -27.31 -5.43 2.87
C GLN A 108 -28.00 -5.86 1.57
N VAL A 109 -29.34 -5.96 1.55
CA VAL A 109 -30.10 -6.32 0.34
C VAL A 109 -30.13 -5.11 -0.60
N PRO A 110 -29.86 -5.31 -1.92
CA PRO A 110 -29.90 -4.21 -2.89
C PRO A 110 -31.29 -3.57 -3.00
N ASP A 111 -32.36 -4.37 -3.04
CA ASP A 111 -33.73 -3.90 -3.11
C ASP A 111 -34.42 -3.95 -1.74
N LYS A 112 -34.34 -2.83 -1.01
CA LYS A 112 -34.96 -2.69 0.32
C LYS A 112 -36.49 -2.66 0.27
N GLN A 113 -37.09 -2.26 -0.85
CA GLN A 113 -38.55 -2.23 -1.00
C GLN A 113 -39.10 -3.63 -1.16
N GLN A 114 -38.46 -4.45 -2.00
CA GLN A 114 -38.83 -5.86 -2.13
C GLN A 114 -38.59 -6.63 -0.83
N ALA A 115 -37.43 -6.43 -0.18
CA ALA A 115 -37.13 -7.06 1.11
C ALA A 115 -38.16 -6.69 2.18
N TRP A 116 -38.61 -5.43 2.18
CA TRP A 116 -39.69 -4.98 3.05
C TRP A 116 -41.02 -5.67 2.73
N HIS A 117 -41.42 -5.70 1.46
CA HIS A 117 -42.64 -6.39 1.02
C HIS A 117 -42.63 -7.88 1.41
N ASP A 118 -41.50 -8.56 1.27
CA ASP A 118 -41.35 -9.95 1.67
C ASP A 118 -41.55 -10.14 3.18
N LEU A 119 -40.89 -9.31 4.02
CA LEU A 119 -41.06 -9.37 5.47
C LEU A 119 -42.50 -9.09 5.89
N HIS A 120 -43.14 -8.06 5.32
CA HIS A 120 -44.55 -7.74 5.54
C HIS A 120 -45.47 -8.91 5.14
N GLY A 121 -45.19 -9.60 4.04
CA GLY A 121 -45.92 -10.80 3.66
C GLY A 121 -45.81 -11.91 4.71
N LEU A 122 -44.61 -12.11 5.27
CA LEU A 122 -44.36 -13.13 6.30
C LEU A 122 -45.06 -12.83 7.63
N THR A 123 -45.29 -11.56 8.00
CA THR A 123 -46.07 -11.21 9.20
C THR A 123 -47.54 -11.63 9.08
N ASN A 124 -48.03 -11.89 7.87
CA ASN A 124 -49.40 -12.32 7.56
C ASN A 124 -49.51 -13.82 7.23
N ASN A 125 -48.44 -14.60 7.43
CA ASN A 125 -48.42 -16.02 7.08
C ASN A 125 -49.41 -16.83 7.93
N LYS A 126 -50.03 -17.88 7.37
CA LYS A 126 -50.96 -18.77 8.10
C LYS A 126 -50.27 -19.56 9.22
N ASN A 127 -48.99 -19.88 9.06
CA ASN A 127 -48.21 -20.62 10.05
C ASN A 127 -47.67 -19.67 11.12
N SER A 128 -47.99 -19.94 12.39
CA SER A 128 -47.61 -19.07 13.51
C SER A 128 -46.10 -19.01 13.75
N ASP A 129 -45.35 -20.08 13.47
CA ASP A 129 -43.89 -20.04 13.60
C ASP A 129 -43.26 -19.10 12.56
N VAL A 130 -43.84 -19.02 11.35
CA VAL A 130 -43.41 -18.07 10.31
C VAL A 130 -43.68 -16.65 10.76
N ARG A 131 -44.87 -16.37 11.31
CA ARG A 131 -45.21 -15.05 11.87
C ARG A 131 -44.31 -14.66 13.05
N SER A 132 -44.01 -15.61 13.94
CA SER A 132 -43.12 -15.41 15.09
C SER A 132 -41.70 -15.07 14.64
N SER A 133 -41.21 -15.80 13.64
CA SER A 133 -39.96 -15.50 12.93
C SER A 133 -39.97 -14.11 12.29
N ALA A 134 -41.04 -13.76 11.57
CA ALA A 134 -41.17 -12.45 10.93
C ALA A 134 -41.16 -11.31 11.94
N ALA A 135 -41.86 -11.46 13.08
CA ALA A 135 -41.85 -10.49 14.18
C ALA A 135 -40.42 -10.21 14.67
N LYS A 136 -39.65 -11.29 14.91
CA LYS A 136 -38.25 -11.17 15.34
C LYS A 136 -37.36 -10.50 14.29
N ALA A 137 -37.48 -10.91 13.03
CA ALA A 137 -36.72 -10.30 11.93
C ALA A 137 -37.03 -8.81 11.79
N LEU A 138 -38.31 -8.45 11.91
CA LEU A 138 -38.79 -7.07 11.87
C LEU A 138 -38.19 -6.23 13.00
N GLY A 139 -38.09 -6.75 14.22
CA GLY A 139 -37.43 -6.06 15.34
C GLY A 139 -35.97 -5.67 15.05
N TYR A 140 -35.18 -6.57 14.44
CA TYR A 140 -33.79 -6.26 14.04
C TYR A 140 -33.71 -5.32 12.83
N ALA A 141 -34.60 -5.50 11.85
CA ALA A 141 -34.61 -4.73 10.62
C ALA A 141 -35.29 -3.36 10.75
N PHE A 142 -36.02 -3.08 11.84
CA PHE A 142 -36.92 -1.94 11.99
C PHE A 142 -36.29 -0.58 11.64
N SER A 143 -35.01 -0.39 11.97
CA SER A 143 -34.31 0.87 11.65
C SER A 143 -34.15 1.14 10.16
N GLN A 144 -34.18 0.09 9.36
CA GLN A 144 -33.88 0.10 7.93
C GLN A 144 -35.12 -0.06 7.05
N VAL A 145 -36.28 -0.39 7.62
CA VAL A 145 -37.50 -0.57 6.82
C VAL A 145 -37.93 0.77 6.21
N PRO A 146 -38.32 0.80 4.92
CA PRO A 146 -38.77 2.03 4.26
C PRO A 146 -40.06 2.59 4.87
N ASP A 147 -41.00 1.72 5.26
CA ASP A 147 -42.30 2.10 5.83
C ASP A 147 -42.39 1.70 7.31
N LYS A 148 -41.95 2.61 8.18
CA LYS A 148 -41.96 2.40 9.63
C LYS A 148 -43.36 2.41 10.24
N GLN A 149 -44.33 3.06 9.59
CA GLN A 149 -45.70 3.08 10.08
C GLN A 149 -46.32 1.70 9.86
N GLN A 150 -46.23 1.17 8.65
CA GLN A 150 -46.75 -0.16 8.33
C GLN A 150 -46.04 -1.27 9.14
N ALA A 151 -44.74 -1.13 9.39
CA ALA A 151 -44.01 -2.02 10.29
C ALA A 151 -44.51 -1.95 11.74
N CYS A 152 -44.85 -0.77 12.23
CA CYS A 152 -45.46 -0.59 13.55
C CYS A 152 -46.85 -1.22 13.60
N ASP A 153 -47.66 -1.05 12.56
CA ASP A 153 -49.01 -1.64 12.46
C ASP A 153 -48.95 -3.17 12.41
N ASP A 154 -47.95 -3.74 11.72
CA ASP A 154 -47.68 -5.17 11.72
C ASP A 154 -47.29 -5.68 13.12
N LEU A 155 -46.38 -5.00 13.82
CA LEU A 155 -46.04 -5.37 15.20
C LEU A 155 -47.26 -5.27 16.10
N HIS A 156 -48.05 -4.19 16.01
CA HIS A 156 -49.29 -4.03 16.77
C HIS A 156 -50.23 -5.22 16.55
N ARG A 157 -50.48 -5.61 15.30
CA ARG A 157 -51.30 -6.79 14.97
C ARG A 157 -50.71 -8.07 15.57
N LEU A 158 -49.40 -8.28 15.46
CA LEU A 158 -48.73 -9.49 15.98
C LEU A 158 -48.71 -9.55 17.52
N THR A 159 -48.71 -8.41 18.23
CA THR A 159 -48.91 -8.40 19.69
C THR A 159 -50.33 -8.86 20.09
N ASN A 160 -51.27 -8.84 19.15
CA ASN A 160 -52.65 -9.31 19.31
C ASN A 160 -52.91 -10.68 18.67
N ASP A 161 -51.87 -11.41 18.25
CA ASP A 161 -52.01 -12.71 17.57
C ASP A 161 -52.78 -13.75 18.44
N GLU A 162 -53.12 -14.91 17.90
CA GLU A 162 -53.66 -15.99 18.74
C GLU A 162 -52.54 -16.80 19.41
N ASP A 163 -51.40 -16.93 18.71
CA ASP A 163 -50.27 -17.75 19.11
C ASP A 163 -49.36 -17.05 20.13
N ILE A 164 -49.03 -17.76 21.19
CA ILE A 164 -48.21 -17.27 22.31
C ILE A 164 -46.79 -16.91 21.85
N ASN A 165 -46.18 -17.70 20.98
CA ASN A 165 -44.82 -17.45 20.49
C ASN A 165 -44.77 -16.24 19.59
N VAL A 166 -45.83 -15.97 18.82
CA VAL A 166 -45.95 -14.75 18.02
C VAL A 166 -46.02 -13.53 18.92
N LYS A 167 -46.89 -13.54 19.93
CA LYS A 167 -47.00 -12.43 20.92
C LYS A 167 -45.68 -12.15 21.61
N SER A 168 -45.02 -13.19 22.13
CA SER A 168 -43.75 -13.04 22.85
C SER A 168 -42.66 -12.43 21.96
N ARG A 169 -42.54 -12.89 20.70
CA ARG A 169 -41.58 -12.31 19.75
C ARG A 169 -41.96 -10.91 19.30
N ALA A 170 -43.24 -10.60 19.17
CA ALA A 170 -43.71 -9.26 18.87
C ALA A 170 -43.40 -8.29 20.02
N ALA A 171 -43.56 -8.72 21.28
CA ALA A 171 -43.18 -7.93 22.45
C ALA A 171 -41.66 -7.64 22.46
N GLU A 172 -40.82 -8.66 22.26
CA GLU A 172 -39.36 -8.52 22.15
C GLU A 172 -38.97 -7.55 21.02
N ALA A 173 -39.54 -7.73 19.84
CA ALA A 173 -39.30 -6.88 18.67
C ALA A 173 -39.72 -5.43 18.93
N LEU A 174 -40.86 -5.21 19.60
CA LEU A 174 -41.34 -3.90 19.97
C LEU A 174 -40.40 -3.21 20.95
N GLY A 175 -39.83 -3.95 21.91
CA GLY A 175 -38.79 -3.43 22.80
C GLY A 175 -37.54 -2.94 22.07
N TYR A 176 -37.04 -3.71 21.10
CA TYR A 176 -35.88 -3.30 20.28
C TYR A 176 -36.18 -2.13 19.33
N ALA A 177 -37.40 -2.09 18.77
CA ALA A 177 -37.83 -1.06 17.84
C ALA A 177 -38.33 0.23 18.51
N PHE A 178 -38.59 0.21 19.82
CA PHE A 178 -39.38 1.24 20.53
C PHE A 178 -38.87 2.67 20.32
N SER A 179 -37.56 2.89 20.28
CA SER A 179 -36.99 4.24 20.08
C SER A 179 -37.28 4.82 18.69
N GLN A 180 -37.71 3.99 17.74
CA GLN A 180 -37.83 4.30 16.32
C GLN A 180 -39.27 4.20 15.80
N VAL A 181 -40.21 3.72 16.62
CA VAL A 181 -41.62 3.66 16.24
C VAL A 181 -42.18 5.09 16.11
N PRO A 182 -42.97 5.38 15.06
CA PRO A 182 -43.60 6.70 14.90
C PRO A 182 -44.58 7.02 16.02
N ASP A 183 -45.42 6.03 16.39
CA ASP A 183 -46.41 6.16 17.47
C ASP A 183 -45.96 5.42 18.74
N LYS A 184 -45.25 6.15 19.61
CA LYS A 184 -44.79 5.63 20.90
C LYS A 184 -45.94 5.38 21.89
N GLN A 185 -47.10 6.02 21.72
CA GLN A 185 -48.25 5.79 22.61
C GLN A 185 -48.89 4.45 22.31
N GLN A 186 -49.11 4.13 21.04
CA GLN A 186 -49.64 2.83 20.63
C GLN A 186 -48.70 1.69 21.02
N ALA A 187 -47.40 1.83 20.74
CA ALA A 187 -46.38 0.86 21.15
C ALA A 187 -46.33 0.67 22.68
N TRP A 188 -46.46 1.76 23.44
CA TRP A 188 -46.56 1.70 24.90
C TRP A 188 -47.81 0.93 25.34
N HIS A 189 -48.98 1.24 24.80
CA HIS A 189 -50.23 0.55 25.13
C HIS A 189 -50.17 -0.95 24.83
N ASP A 190 -49.50 -1.35 23.74
CA ASP A 190 -49.29 -2.76 23.43
C ASP A 190 -48.37 -3.44 24.45
N LEU A 191 -47.24 -2.84 24.80
CA LEU A 191 -46.36 -3.39 25.84
C LEU A 191 -47.09 -3.50 27.19
N HIS A 192 -47.78 -2.45 27.63
CA HIS A 192 -48.57 -2.45 28.86
C HIS A 192 -49.66 -3.55 28.86
N ARG A 193 -50.35 -3.77 27.74
CA ARG A 193 -51.30 -4.88 27.61
C ARG A 193 -50.60 -6.24 27.76
N LEU A 194 -49.42 -6.40 27.16
CA LEU A 194 -48.66 -7.65 27.20
C LEU A 194 -48.05 -7.95 28.57
N THR A 195 -47.69 -6.95 29.39
CA THR A 195 -47.27 -7.16 30.78
C THR A 195 -48.38 -7.77 31.65
N ASN A 196 -49.64 -7.67 31.21
CA ASN A 196 -50.83 -8.22 31.86
C ASN A 196 -51.35 -9.51 31.18
N ASN A 197 -50.58 -10.10 30.25
CA ASN A 197 -51.02 -11.28 29.52
C ASN A 197 -51.20 -12.50 30.44
N LYS A 198 -52.17 -13.39 30.11
CA LYS A 198 -52.38 -14.63 30.87
C LYS A 198 -51.18 -15.58 30.82
N ASN A 199 -50.43 -15.60 29.72
CA ASN A 199 -49.30 -16.49 29.54
C ASN A 199 -48.00 -15.85 30.06
N SER A 200 -47.26 -16.59 30.90
CA SER A 200 -46.03 -16.09 31.53
C SER A 200 -44.88 -15.85 30.55
N TYR A 201 -44.77 -16.59 29.44
CA TYR A 201 -43.76 -16.31 28.43
C TYR A 201 -43.98 -14.93 27.77
N VAL A 202 -45.23 -14.56 27.53
CA VAL A 202 -45.57 -13.23 26.98
C VAL A 202 -45.26 -12.15 28.00
N ARG A 203 -45.64 -12.34 29.28
CA ARG A 203 -45.31 -11.38 30.35
C ARG A 203 -43.80 -11.23 30.53
N SER A 204 -43.04 -12.32 30.46
CA SER A 204 -41.58 -12.34 30.59
C SER A 204 -40.91 -11.58 29.44
N SER A 205 -41.35 -11.80 28.19
CA SER A 205 -40.88 -11.03 27.04
C SER A 205 -41.28 -9.55 27.12
N ALA A 206 -42.49 -9.25 27.59
CA ALA A 206 -42.95 -7.88 27.79
C ALA A 206 -42.16 -7.15 28.89
N ALA A 207 -41.81 -7.84 29.99
CA ALA A 207 -40.97 -7.29 31.05
C ALA A 207 -39.58 -6.91 30.52
N GLU A 208 -38.95 -7.80 29.74
CA GLU A 208 -37.64 -7.52 29.13
C GLU A 208 -37.73 -6.38 28.10
N ALA A 209 -38.74 -6.39 27.25
CA ALA A 209 -39.01 -5.32 26.28
C ALA A 209 -39.24 -3.97 26.96
N LEU A 210 -39.97 -3.95 28.09
CA LEU A 210 -40.19 -2.76 28.90
C LEU A 210 -38.88 -2.20 29.43
N GLY A 211 -37.96 -3.06 29.90
CA GLY A 211 -36.62 -2.62 30.31
C GLY A 211 -35.86 -1.89 29.20
N TYR A 212 -35.87 -2.41 27.97
CA TYR A 212 -35.23 -1.77 26.82
C TYR A 212 -35.92 -0.46 26.40
N ALA A 213 -37.25 -0.43 26.46
CA ALA A 213 -38.06 0.72 26.06
C ALA A 213 -38.19 1.81 27.14
N PHE A 214 -37.81 1.52 28.40
CA PHE A 214 -38.17 2.32 29.58
C PHE A 214 -37.83 3.81 29.46
N SER A 215 -36.72 4.15 28.82
CA SER A 215 -36.31 5.55 28.66
C SER A 215 -37.24 6.39 27.79
N GLN A 216 -37.98 5.72 26.89
CA GLN A 216 -38.78 6.32 25.83
C GLN A 216 -40.28 6.14 26.04
N VAL A 217 -40.71 5.37 27.04
CA VAL A 217 -42.15 5.19 27.32
C VAL A 217 -42.78 6.53 27.74
N PRO A 218 -43.95 6.89 27.19
CA PRO A 218 -44.61 8.15 27.53
C PRO A 218 -45.09 8.23 28.99
N ASP A 219 -45.61 7.13 29.54
CA ASP A 219 -46.07 7.03 30.92
C ASP A 219 -45.08 6.22 31.78
N LYS A 220 -44.08 6.92 32.31
CA LYS A 220 -43.05 6.29 33.16
C LYS A 220 -43.60 5.80 34.49
N GLN A 221 -44.66 6.41 35.02
CA GLN A 221 -45.23 5.99 36.29
C GLN A 221 -45.95 4.65 36.11
N GLN A 222 -46.79 4.51 35.08
CA GLN A 222 -47.44 3.25 34.77
C GLN A 222 -46.43 2.15 34.42
N ALA A 223 -45.32 2.49 33.75
CA ALA A 223 -44.21 1.58 33.52
C ALA A 223 -43.51 1.11 34.81
N CYS A 224 -43.30 2.02 35.78
CA CYS A 224 -42.81 1.65 37.11
C CYS A 224 -43.79 0.68 37.81
N ASP A 225 -45.09 0.99 37.78
CA ASP A 225 -46.12 0.17 38.42
C ASP A 225 -46.20 -1.23 37.80
N ASP A 226 -46.06 -1.31 36.46
CA ASP A 226 -45.98 -2.58 35.74
C ASP A 226 -44.73 -3.38 36.12
N LEU A 227 -43.56 -2.75 36.16
CA LEU A 227 -42.34 -3.43 36.61
C LEU A 227 -42.47 -3.93 38.05
N HIS A 228 -42.99 -3.10 38.95
CA HIS A 228 -43.26 -3.48 40.34
C HIS A 228 -44.20 -4.69 40.42
N ARG A 229 -45.29 -4.71 39.65
CA ARG A 229 -46.17 -5.88 39.60
C ARG A 229 -45.44 -7.12 39.06
N LEU A 230 -44.62 -6.98 38.03
CA LEU A 230 -43.87 -8.08 37.42
C LEU A 230 -42.75 -8.63 38.32
N THR A 231 -42.13 -7.83 39.19
CA THR A 231 -41.20 -8.33 40.23
C THR A 231 -41.91 -9.22 41.27
N ASN A 232 -43.23 -9.09 41.37
CA ASN A 232 -44.10 -9.87 42.25
C ASN A 232 -44.84 -11.01 41.54
N ASP A 233 -44.55 -11.28 40.26
CA ASP A 233 -45.26 -12.27 39.46
C ASP A 233 -45.10 -13.70 40.03
N GLU A 234 -46.08 -14.57 39.79
CA GLU A 234 -46.03 -15.98 40.21
C GLU A 234 -44.93 -16.77 39.48
N ASP A 235 -44.65 -16.41 38.23
CA ASP A 235 -43.75 -17.14 37.35
C ASP A 235 -42.29 -16.70 37.52
N ILE A 236 -41.40 -17.68 37.65
CA ILE A 236 -39.96 -17.47 37.89
C ILE A 236 -39.27 -16.70 36.75
N TYR A 237 -39.69 -16.91 35.51
CA TYR A 237 -39.09 -16.28 34.34
C TYR A 237 -39.56 -14.83 34.21
N VAL A 238 -40.79 -14.54 34.62
CA VAL A 238 -41.29 -13.15 34.67
C VAL A 238 -40.53 -12.35 35.71
N ARG A 239 -40.38 -12.87 36.93
CA ARG A 239 -39.60 -12.20 37.99
C ARG A 239 -38.13 -12.01 37.61
N SER A 240 -37.53 -13.00 36.96
CA SER A 240 -36.15 -12.90 36.46
C SER A 240 -36.01 -11.83 35.37
N SER A 241 -36.94 -11.78 34.40
CA SER A 241 -36.96 -10.71 33.38
C SER A 241 -37.22 -9.33 34.00
N ALA A 242 -38.08 -9.25 35.01
CA ALA A 242 -38.36 -8.01 35.74
C ALA A 242 -37.11 -7.51 36.50
N ALA A 243 -36.35 -8.41 37.13
CA ALA A 243 -35.05 -8.07 37.74
C ALA A 243 -34.11 -7.44 36.70
N LYS A 244 -33.96 -8.09 35.54
CA LYS A 244 -33.14 -7.57 34.44
C LYS A 244 -33.64 -6.20 33.94
N ALA A 245 -34.96 -6.06 33.79
CA ALA A 245 -35.59 -4.83 33.33
C ALA A 245 -35.39 -3.67 34.31
N LEU A 246 -35.47 -3.93 35.62
CA LEU A 246 -35.11 -2.97 36.65
C LEU A 246 -33.68 -2.45 36.46
N GLY A 247 -32.72 -3.32 36.12
CA GLY A 247 -31.35 -2.90 35.83
C GLY A 247 -31.24 -1.85 34.73
N TYR A 248 -31.97 -2.03 33.63
CA TYR A 248 -32.02 -1.05 32.53
C TYR A 248 -32.78 0.22 32.89
N ALA A 249 -33.84 0.11 33.69
CA ALA A 249 -34.73 1.21 34.06
C ALA A 249 -34.25 2.04 35.27
N PHE A 250 -33.39 1.49 36.14
CA PHE A 250 -33.14 1.98 37.51
C PHE A 250 -32.76 3.47 37.60
N SER A 251 -31.98 3.97 36.64
CA SER A 251 -31.57 5.38 36.62
C SER A 251 -32.74 6.35 36.40
N GLN A 252 -33.84 5.85 35.82
CA GLN A 252 -34.93 6.63 35.23
C GLN A 252 -36.29 6.40 35.88
N VAL A 253 -36.40 5.44 36.82
CA VAL A 253 -37.62 5.24 37.59
C VAL A 253 -37.93 6.48 38.43
N SER A 254 -39.21 6.82 38.55
CA SER A 254 -39.70 7.93 39.37
C SER A 254 -39.45 7.68 40.86
N ASP A 255 -39.73 6.46 41.32
CA ASP A 255 -39.49 6.01 42.70
C ASP A 255 -38.32 5.01 42.77
N LYS A 256 -37.13 5.53 43.08
CA LYS A 256 -35.92 4.72 43.25
C LYS A 256 -35.95 3.87 44.51
N GLN A 257 -36.71 4.26 45.53
CA GLN A 257 -36.82 3.48 46.76
C GLN A 257 -37.65 2.23 46.51
N GLN A 258 -38.78 2.33 45.80
CA GLN A 258 -39.58 1.16 45.43
C GLN A 258 -38.81 0.18 44.53
N ALA A 259 -38.11 0.68 43.50
CA ALA A 259 -37.30 -0.16 42.63
C ALA A 259 -36.13 -0.84 43.39
N TRP A 260 -35.58 -0.15 44.38
CA TRP A 260 -34.59 -0.69 45.30
C TRP A 260 -35.18 -1.82 46.17
N ASP A 261 -36.31 -1.57 46.82
CA ASP A 261 -36.97 -2.54 47.69
C ASP A 261 -37.38 -3.81 46.92
N ASP A 262 -37.87 -3.65 45.69
CA ASP A 262 -38.17 -4.75 44.78
C ASP A 262 -36.92 -5.57 44.44
N LEU A 263 -35.81 -4.90 44.14
CA LEU A 263 -34.54 -5.59 43.85
C LEU A 263 -34.05 -6.38 45.07
N ILE A 264 -34.13 -5.80 46.27
CA ILE A 264 -33.78 -6.48 47.53
C ILE A 264 -34.70 -7.68 47.81
N LYS A 265 -35.98 -7.57 47.48
CA LYS A 265 -36.87 -8.73 47.55
C LYS A 265 -36.42 -9.84 46.60
N LEU A 266 -36.03 -9.51 45.37
CA LEU A 266 -35.60 -10.48 44.36
C LEU A 266 -34.26 -11.16 44.72
N THR A 267 -33.36 -10.50 45.46
CA THR A 267 -32.15 -11.18 46.00
C THR A 267 -32.48 -12.26 47.02
N ASN A 268 -33.67 -12.21 47.61
CA ASN A 268 -34.17 -13.18 48.59
C ASN A 268 -35.20 -14.15 47.98
N ASP A 269 -35.35 -14.17 46.65
CA ASP A 269 -36.30 -15.07 45.98
C ASP A 269 -36.00 -16.54 46.25
N LYS A 270 -37.05 -17.36 46.34
CA LYS A 270 -36.93 -18.81 46.53
C LYS A 270 -36.10 -19.49 45.43
N TYR A 271 -36.13 -18.97 44.20
CA TYR A 271 -35.51 -19.60 43.04
C TYR A 271 -34.19 -18.93 42.67
N SER A 272 -33.14 -19.75 42.51
CA SER A 272 -31.80 -19.26 42.19
C SER A 272 -31.67 -18.50 40.86
N PRO A 273 -32.45 -18.76 39.77
CA PRO A 273 -32.39 -17.92 38.57
C PRO A 273 -32.80 -16.47 38.82
N VAL A 274 -33.76 -16.24 39.72
CA VAL A 274 -34.20 -14.89 40.10
C VAL A 274 -33.11 -14.23 40.95
N ARG A 275 -32.61 -14.92 41.99
CA ARG A 275 -31.52 -14.40 42.84
C ARG A 275 -30.26 -14.07 42.04
N SER A 276 -29.87 -14.93 41.10
CA SER A 276 -28.69 -14.72 40.25
C SER A 276 -28.86 -13.50 39.35
N LYS A 277 -30.05 -13.32 38.74
CA LYS A 277 -30.34 -12.13 37.94
C LYS A 277 -30.43 -10.86 38.79
N ALA A 278 -30.97 -10.94 40.00
CA ALA A 278 -30.98 -9.84 40.96
C ALA A 278 -29.55 -9.44 41.38
N ALA A 279 -28.65 -10.41 41.62
CA ALA A 279 -27.24 -10.15 41.91
C ALA A 279 -26.51 -9.44 40.74
N GLU A 280 -26.75 -9.89 39.50
CA GLU A 280 -26.25 -9.24 38.29
C GLU A 280 -26.83 -7.84 38.11
N THR A 281 -28.10 -7.66 38.45
CA THR A 281 -28.77 -6.35 38.41
C THR A 281 -28.14 -5.41 39.44
N LEU A 282 -27.96 -5.87 40.69
CA LEU A 282 -27.27 -5.13 41.75
C LEU A 282 -25.88 -4.66 41.32
N CYS A 283 -25.12 -5.53 40.64
CA CYS A 283 -23.83 -5.17 40.04
C CYS A 283 -23.95 -3.93 39.14
N SER A 284 -24.89 -3.95 38.19
CA SER A 284 -25.08 -2.86 37.21
C SER A 284 -25.60 -1.55 37.81
N VAL A 285 -26.38 -1.61 38.90
CA VAL A 285 -27.01 -0.43 39.51
C VAL A 285 -26.34 0.04 40.79
N PHE A 286 -25.27 -0.63 41.26
CA PHE A 286 -24.68 -0.44 42.59
C PHE A 286 -24.39 1.04 42.95
N SER A 287 -23.85 1.82 42.02
CA SER A 287 -23.52 3.23 42.27
C SER A 287 -24.77 4.12 42.44
N GLN A 288 -25.92 3.66 41.93
CA GLN A 288 -27.17 4.40 41.83
C GLN A 288 -28.17 4.07 42.93
N VAL A 289 -27.98 2.96 43.66
CA VAL A 289 -28.88 2.54 44.75
C VAL A 289 -28.85 3.55 45.90
N PRO A 290 -30.00 3.75 46.59
CA PRO A 290 -30.10 4.67 47.72
C PRO A 290 -29.23 4.24 48.90
N ASP A 291 -29.18 2.94 49.21
CA ASP A 291 -28.38 2.37 50.31
C ASP A 291 -27.29 1.41 49.80
N LYS A 292 -26.09 1.96 49.59
CA LYS A 292 -24.91 1.21 49.14
C LYS A 292 -24.41 0.20 50.17
N GLN A 293 -24.62 0.47 51.45
CA GLN A 293 -24.19 -0.43 52.52
C GLN A 293 -25.10 -1.66 52.58
N GLN A 294 -26.41 -1.46 52.44
CA GLN A 294 -27.36 -2.57 52.31
C GLN A 294 -27.09 -3.37 51.04
N ALA A 295 -26.84 -2.72 49.89
CA ALA A 295 -26.44 -3.40 48.66
C ALA A 295 -25.18 -4.26 48.83
N TRP A 296 -24.18 -3.73 49.55
CA TRP A 296 -22.99 -4.50 49.90
C TRP A 296 -23.32 -5.71 50.77
N ASN A 297 -24.13 -5.53 51.82
CA ASN A 297 -24.52 -6.62 52.72
C ASN A 297 -25.26 -7.74 51.95
N GLU A 298 -26.08 -7.38 50.97
CA GLU A 298 -26.77 -8.33 50.11
C GLU A 298 -25.80 -9.07 49.19
N LEU A 299 -24.85 -8.39 48.54
CA LEU A 299 -23.80 -9.05 47.75
C LEU A 299 -22.98 -10.00 48.63
N HIS A 300 -22.56 -9.57 49.82
CA HIS A 300 -21.87 -10.41 50.81
C HIS A 300 -22.67 -11.68 51.13
N ARG A 301 -23.96 -11.54 51.44
CA ARG A 301 -24.87 -12.68 51.69
C ARG A 301 -24.96 -13.60 50.47
N LEU A 302 -25.14 -13.05 49.28
CA LEU A 302 -25.27 -13.80 48.02
C LEU A 302 -23.97 -14.52 47.62
N THR A 303 -22.79 -14.02 48.02
CA THR A 303 -21.55 -14.82 47.85
C THR A 303 -21.59 -16.13 48.61
N ASN A 304 -22.43 -16.24 49.65
CA ASN A 304 -22.60 -17.44 50.46
C ASN A 304 -23.85 -18.25 50.07
N ASP A 305 -24.50 -17.93 48.95
CA ASP A 305 -25.68 -18.65 48.45
C ASP A 305 -25.37 -20.14 48.17
N GLU A 306 -26.37 -20.99 48.34
CA GLU A 306 -26.27 -22.43 48.05
C GLU A 306 -25.96 -22.73 46.58
N ASN A 307 -26.45 -21.88 45.67
CA ASN A 307 -26.36 -22.06 44.22
C ASN A 307 -25.10 -21.39 43.64
N GLY A 308 -24.35 -22.14 42.83
CA GLY A 308 -23.11 -21.65 42.23
C GLY A 308 -23.29 -20.45 41.30
N SER A 309 -24.39 -20.37 40.54
CA SER A 309 -24.67 -19.24 39.64
C SER A 309 -24.94 -17.95 40.41
N VAL A 310 -25.59 -18.03 41.58
CA VAL A 310 -25.80 -16.86 42.45
C VAL A 310 -24.48 -16.39 43.03
N ARG A 311 -23.65 -17.31 43.56
CA ARG A 311 -22.30 -16.97 44.05
C ARG A 311 -21.44 -16.36 42.95
N PHE A 312 -21.51 -16.90 41.73
CA PHE A 312 -20.80 -16.37 40.57
C PHE A 312 -21.21 -14.92 40.28
N SER A 313 -22.52 -14.65 40.11
CA SER A 313 -23.04 -13.30 39.85
C SER A 313 -22.66 -12.32 40.97
N ALA A 314 -22.71 -12.76 42.23
CA ALA A 314 -22.33 -11.93 43.37
C ALA A 314 -20.83 -11.60 43.39
N VAL A 315 -19.96 -12.58 43.11
CA VAL A 315 -18.50 -12.35 43.01
C VAL A 315 -18.17 -11.41 41.85
N THR A 316 -18.81 -11.56 40.69
CA THR A 316 -18.63 -10.64 39.55
C THR A 316 -19.06 -9.21 39.90
N ALA A 317 -20.02 -9.05 40.81
CA ALA A 317 -20.45 -7.73 41.26
C ALA A 317 -19.41 -6.97 42.08
N PHE A 318 -18.42 -7.67 42.65
CA PHE A 318 -17.46 -7.04 43.55
C PHE A 318 -16.62 -6.00 42.83
N ASP A 319 -16.18 -6.23 41.59
CA ASP A 319 -15.35 -5.30 40.83
C ASP A 319 -15.97 -3.89 40.74
N LEU A 320 -17.28 -3.82 40.48
CA LEU A 320 -18.01 -2.55 40.37
C LEU A 320 -18.48 -2.00 41.73
N ALA A 321 -18.76 -2.88 42.69
CA ALA A 321 -19.18 -2.47 44.03
C ALA A 321 -18.00 -1.94 44.88
N TYR A 322 -16.79 -2.46 44.65
CA TYR A 322 -15.64 -2.32 45.54
C TYR A 322 -15.24 -0.87 45.89
N PRO A 323 -15.26 0.11 44.96
CA PRO A 323 -14.96 1.51 45.28
C PRO A 323 -15.89 2.12 46.35
N TYR A 324 -17.10 1.58 46.49
CA TYR A 324 -18.16 2.11 47.35
C TYR A 324 -18.29 1.38 48.70
N ILE A 325 -17.48 0.34 48.93
CA ILE A 325 -17.54 -0.48 50.15
C ILE A 325 -16.82 0.22 51.30
N LEU A 326 -17.48 0.32 52.45
CA LEU A 326 -16.87 0.82 53.69
C LEU A 326 -15.85 -0.17 54.28
N ASN A 327 -16.19 -1.46 54.32
CA ASN A 327 -15.30 -2.53 54.83
C ASN A 327 -14.61 -3.32 53.71
N LYS A 328 -13.54 -2.75 53.15
CA LYS A 328 -12.76 -3.36 52.06
C LYS A 328 -12.10 -4.68 52.46
N GLN A 329 -11.77 -4.85 53.74
CA GLN A 329 -11.20 -6.11 54.23
C GLN A 329 -12.21 -7.26 54.15
N GLN A 330 -13.47 -7.02 54.50
CA GLN A 330 -14.52 -8.04 54.37
C GLN A 330 -14.69 -8.51 52.91
N ALA A 331 -14.68 -7.57 51.96
CA ALA A 331 -14.76 -7.91 50.54
C ALA A 331 -13.58 -8.77 50.07
N TRP A 332 -12.37 -8.47 50.55
CA TRP A 332 -11.20 -9.29 50.30
C TRP A 332 -11.36 -10.70 50.90
N ASP A 333 -11.78 -10.78 52.16
CA ASP A 333 -11.95 -12.06 52.85
C ASP A 333 -13.02 -12.94 52.20
N ASP A 334 -14.11 -12.34 51.72
CA ASP A 334 -15.14 -13.03 50.93
C ASP A 334 -14.59 -13.59 49.62
N LEU A 335 -13.79 -12.81 48.88
CA LEU A 335 -13.14 -13.30 47.66
C LEU A 335 -12.16 -14.43 47.97
N ILE A 336 -11.34 -14.31 49.02
CA ILE A 336 -10.43 -15.37 49.46
C ILE A 336 -11.19 -16.63 49.87
N LYS A 337 -12.34 -16.50 50.52
CA LYS A 337 -13.21 -17.64 50.81
C LYS A 337 -13.71 -18.29 49.51
N ARG A 338 -14.08 -17.49 48.51
CA ARG A 338 -14.56 -17.96 47.20
C ARG A 338 -13.46 -18.52 46.31
N THR A 339 -12.18 -18.18 46.51
CA THR A 339 -11.07 -18.89 45.84
C THR A 339 -10.88 -20.32 46.35
N HIS A 340 -11.67 -20.75 47.34
CA HIS A 340 -11.77 -22.13 47.82
C HIS A 340 -13.17 -22.73 47.57
N ASP A 341 -13.97 -22.14 46.68
CA ASP A 341 -15.32 -22.62 46.39
C ASP A 341 -15.33 -24.04 45.81
N LYS A 342 -16.41 -24.77 46.08
CA LYS A 342 -16.65 -26.12 45.51
C LYS A 342 -16.86 -26.07 43.99
N ASP A 343 -17.41 -24.97 43.49
CA ASP A 343 -17.63 -24.73 42.08
C ASP A 343 -16.39 -24.09 41.46
N ILE A 344 -15.79 -24.81 40.50
CA ILE A 344 -14.61 -24.37 39.76
C ILE A 344 -14.78 -23.00 39.08
N ILE A 345 -15.99 -22.72 38.57
CA ILE A 345 -16.28 -21.47 37.86
C ILE A 345 -16.28 -20.31 38.85
N VAL A 346 -16.95 -20.48 40.00
CA VAL A 346 -16.93 -19.49 41.10
C VAL A 346 -15.51 -19.27 41.61
N LYS A 347 -14.75 -20.36 41.77
CA LYS A 347 -13.36 -20.34 42.24
C LYS A 347 -12.44 -19.53 41.33
N SER A 348 -12.54 -19.75 40.03
CA SER A 348 -11.78 -19.01 39.02
C SER A 348 -12.23 -17.55 38.91
N ASN A 349 -13.54 -17.29 39.01
CA ASN A 349 -14.10 -15.93 39.02
C ASN A 349 -13.58 -15.13 40.21
N ALA A 350 -13.53 -15.73 41.40
CA ALA A 350 -13.01 -15.09 42.60
C ALA A 350 -11.51 -14.76 42.47
N ALA A 351 -10.71 -15.66 41.89
CA ALA A 351 -9.29 -15.39 41.64
C ALA A 351 -9.07 -14.23 40.65
N ASP A 352 -9.99 -14.04 39.69
CA ASP A 352 -9.97 -12.92 38.75
C ASP A 352 -10.34 -11.59 39.45
N ALA A 353 -11.42 -11.59 40.22
CA ALA A 353 -11.90 -10.43 40.98
C ALA A 353 -10.86 -9.91 42.00
N LEU A 354 -9.97 -10.77 42.52
CA LEU A 354 -8.88 -10.33 43.39
C LEU A 354 -7.98 -9.29 42.72
N VAL A 355 -7.82 -9.29 41.39
CA VAL A 355 -7.01 -8.30 40.66
C VAL A 355 -7.59 -6.90 40.80
N SER A 356 -8.90 -6.76 40.54
CA SER A 356 -9.62 -5.50 40.60
C SER A 356 -9.69 -4.92 42.02
N VAL A 357 -9.69 -5.80 43.03
CA VAL A 357 -9.82 -5.46 44.45
C VAL A 357 -8.45 -5.17 45.10
N TYR A 358 -7.37 -5.75 44.59
CA TYR A 358 -6.01 -5.59 45.12
C TYR A 358 -5.56 -4.14 45.35
N PRO A 359 -5.84 -3.15 44.47
CA PRO A 359 -5.36 -1.79 44.66
C PRO A 359 -5.82 -1.13 45.96
N HIS A 360 -6.97 -1.56 46.49
CA HIS A 360 -7.61 -0.91 47.63
C HIS A 360 -7.63 -1.73 48.91
N VAL A 361 -6.98 -2.91 48.95
CA VAL A 361 -6.84 -3.63 50.22
C VAL A 361 -5.83 -2.95 51.15
N PRO A 362 -6.08 -2.93 52.47
CA PRO A 362 -5.15 -2.36 53.45
C PRO A 362 -3.81 -3.12 53.50
N ASP A 363 -3.83 -4.46 53.55
CA ASP A 363 -2.62 -5.30 53.59
C ASP A 363 -2.31 -5.93 52.23
N LYS A 364 -1.63 -5.15 51.38
CA LYS A 364 -1.21 -5.59 50.05
C LYS A 364 -0.19 -6.74 50.08
N GLN A 365 0.61 -6.85 51.14
CA GLN A 365 1.60 -7.92 51.25
C GLN A 365 0.94 -9.26 51.57
N GLN A 366 -0.02 -9.28 52.50
CA GLN A 366 -0.86 -10.45 52.75
C GLN A 366 -1.66 -10.82 51.50
N ALA A 367 -2.16 -9.82 50.76
CA ALA A 367 -2.87 -10.06 49.52
C ALA A 367 -2.00 -10.73 48.44
N TRP A 368 -0.73 -10.31 48.32
CA TRP A 368 0.26 -10.95 47.45
C TRP A 368 0.49 -12.42 47.84
N ASN A 369 0.68 -12.67 49.14
CA ASN A 369 0.87 -14.02 49.66
C ASN A 369 -0.35 -14.93 49.41
N ASN A 370 -1.56 -14.38 49.47
CA ASN A 370 -2.77 -15.12 49.13
C ASN A 370 -2.80 -15.50 47.64
N LEU A 371 -2.45 -14.58 46.73
CA LEU A 371 -2.34 -14.88 45.30
C LEU A 371 -1.26 -15.93 45.01
N LEU A 372 -0.11 -15.87 45.70
CA LEU A 372 0.94 -16.89 45.61
C LEU A 372 0.44 -18.27 46.01
N ARG A 373 -0.44 -18.40 47.00
CA ARG A 373 -1.03 -19.70 47.37
C ARG A 373 -1.89 -20.28 46.24
N LEU A 374 -2.56 -19.44 45.46
CA LEU A 374 -3.45 -19.88 44.37
C LEU A 374 -2.71 -20.46 43.16
N ILE A 375 -1.42 -20.16 42.99
CA ILE A 375 -0.62 -20.81 41.92
C ILE A 375 -0.40 -22.30 42.19
N TYR A 376 -0.58 -22.75 43.43
CA TYR A 376 -0.53 -24.15 43.84
C TYR A 376 -1.90 -24.84 43.75
N ASP A 377 -2.94 -24.15 43.26
CA ASP A 377 -4.28 -24.74 43.19
C ASP A 377 -4.31 -25.99 42.30
N LYS A 378 -5.13 -26.98 42.66
CA LYS A 378 -5.30 -28.20 41.86
C LYS A 378 -5.84 -27.90 40.46
N ASN A 379 -6.63 -26.85 40.31
CA ASN A 379 -7.25 -26.51 39.05
C ASN A 379 -6.38 -25.59 38.16
N SER A 380 -6.20 -25.98 36.89
CA SER A 380 -5.38 -25.24 35.93
C SER A 380 -5.92 -23.84 35.59
N TYR A 381 -7.23 -23.64 35.55
CA TYR A 381 -7.81 -22.32 35.28
C TYR A 381 -7.55 -21.36 36.43
N VAL A 382 -7.68 -21.82 37.68
CA VAL A 382 -7.37 -21.02 38.88
C VAL A 382 -5.90 -20.62 38.90
N ARG A 383 -4.98 -21.56 38.61
CA ARG A 383 -3.54 -21.25 38.52
C ARG A 383 -3.25 -20.19 37.45
N ALA A 384 -3.84 -20.32 36.26
CA ALA A 384 -3.65 -19.36 35.18
C ALA A 384 -4.15 -17.95 35.55
N ARG A 385 -5.30 -17.86 36.21
CA ARG A 385 -5.84 -16.58 36.71
C ARG A 385 -4.95 -15.99 37.80
N ALA A 386 -4.47 -16.80 38.74
CA ALA A 386 -3.53 -16.37 39.78
C ALA A 386 -2.21 -15.85 39.18
N ALA A 387 -1.69 -16.49 38.14
CA ALA A 387 -0.49 -16.04 37.44
C ALA A 387 -0.67 -14.67 36.78
N SER A 388 -1.80 -14.48 36.09
CA SER A 388 -2.18 -13.21 35.49
C SER A 388 -2.35 -12.12 36.56
N ALA A 389 -2.97 -12.49 37.69
CA ALA A 389 -3.14 -11.61 38.83
C ALA A 389 -1.80 -11.14 39.41
N LEU A 390 -0.90 -12.07 39.72
CA LEU A 390 0.45 -11.75 40.24
C LEU A 390 1.20 -10.81 39.31
N GLY A 391 1.19 -11.07 38.00
CA GLY A 391 1.82 -10.18 37.03
C GLY A 391 1.22 -8.78 36.98
N SER A 392 -0.12 -8.68 37.08
CA SER A 392 -0.85 -7.41 36.98
C SER A 392 -0.76 -6.56 38.25
N VAL A 393 -0.77 -7.19 39.42
CA VAL A 393 -0.71 -6.48 40.72
C VAL A 393 0.70 -6.20 41.20
N TYR A 394 1.72 -6.84 40.60
CA TYR A 394 3.14 -6.65 40.94
C TYR A 394 3.56 -5.17 41.12
N PRO A 395 3.16 -4.22 40.25
CA PRO A 395 3.55 -2.81 40.41
C PRO A 395 3.07 -2.17 41.72
N GLN A 396 2.05 -2.75 42.35
CA GLN A 396 1.35 -2.22 43.52
C GLN A 396 1.78 -2.90 44.83
N VAL A 397 2.64 -3.92 44.76
CA VAL A 397 3.18 -4.60 45.95
C VAL A 397 4.14 -3.65 46.68
N PRO A 398 4.01 -3.45 48.00
CA PRO A 398 4.91 -2.59 48.77
C PRO A 398 6.37 -3.05 48.72
N ASP A 399 6.63 -4.34 48.94
CA ASP A 399 7.97 -4.93 48.85
C ASP A 399 8.19 -5.60 47.49
N LYS A 400 8.59 -4.79 46.51
CA LYS A 400 8.91 -5.26 45.15
C LYS A 400 10.08 -6.25 45.12
N GLN A 401 11.03 -6.14 46.05
CA GLN A 401 12.18 -7.04 46.10
C GLN A 401 11.76 -8.43 46.58
N GLN A 402 10.93 -8.50 47.62
CA GLN A 402 10.35 -9.77 48.07
C GLN A 402 9.49 -10.39 46.97
N ALA A 403 8.59 -9.63 46.35
CA ALA A 403 7.76 -10.12 45.25
C ALA A 403 8.59 -10.64 44.06
N TRP A 404 9.71 -9.96 43.74
CA TRP A 404 10.67 -10.42 42.75
C TRP A 404 11.34 -11.73 43.18
N ASN A 405 11.84 -11.82 44.42
CA ASN A 405 12.47 -13.03 44.95
C ASN A 405 11.51 -14.23 44.92
N ASP A 406 10.23 -14.01 45.21
CA ASP A 406 9.18 -15.02 45.09
C ASP A 406 9.05 -15.54 43.65
N LEU A 407 8.86 -14.63 42.68
CA LEU A 407 8.74 -15.01 41.27
C LEU A 407 10.01 -15.70 40.75
N HIS A 408 11.19 -15.15 41.05
CA HIS A 408 12.48 -15.72 40.68
C HIS A 408 12.65 -17.16 41.18
N ARG A 409 12.38 -17.39 42.48
CA ARG A 409 12.47 -18.73 43.07
C ARG A 409 11.57 -19.74 42.36
N LEU A 410 10.35 -19.33 42.02
CA LEU A 410 9.35 -20.20 41.39
C LEU A 410 9.67 -20.54 39.91
N THR A 411 10.62 -19.85 39.28
CA THR A 411 11.14 -20.26 37.96
C THR A 411 11.83 -21.63 37.99
N ASN A 412 12.25 -22.09 39.18
CA ASN A 412 12.92 -23.37 39.38
C ASN A 412 12.04 -24.39 40.12
N ASP A 413 10.73 -24.13 40.28
CA ASP A 413 9.82 -25.03 40.97
C ASP A 413 9.70 -26.38 40.23
N GLU A 414 9.60 -27.49 40.96
CA GLU A 414 9.47 -28.82 40.37
C GLU A 414 8.19 -28.96 39.54
N ASN A 415 7.12 -28.26 39.95
CA ASN A 415 5.84 -28.30 39.29
C ASN A 415 5.84 -27.47 38.00
N VAL A 416 5.66 -28.18 36.89
CA VAL A 416 5.60 -27.61 35.53
C VAL A 416 4.59 -26.47 35.39
N TYR A 417 3.43 -26.59 36.05
CA TYR A 417 2.37 -25.59 35.95
C TYR A 417 2.74 -24.30 36.68
N ILE A 418 3.57 -24.38 37.72
CA ILE A 418 4.05 -23.22 38.45
C ILE A 418 5.06 -22.48 37.59
N ARG A 419 6.05 -23.17 37.02
CA ARG A 419 6.99 -22.57 36.07
C ARG A 419 6.29 -21.90 34.88
N PHE A 420 5.25 -22.55 34.35
CA PHE A 420 4.39 -21.98 33.30
C PHE A 420 3.72 -20.66 33.71
N CYS A 421 3.13 -20.63 34.92
CA CYS A 421 2.47 -19.46 35.48
C CYS A 421 3.46 -18.32 35.72
N VAL A 422 4.62 -18.62 36.29
CA VAL A 422 5.67 -17.65 36.59
C VAL A 422 6.25 -17.05 35.32
N ALA A 423 6.48 -17.86 34.29
CA ALA A 423 6.89 -17.36 32.97
C ALA A 423 5.92 -16.31 32.43
N SER A 424 4.61 -16.52 32.62
CA SER A 424 3.58 -15.55 32.23
C SER A 424 3.64 -14.29 33.10
N ALA A 425 3.66 -14.44 34.43
CA ALA A 425 3.70 -13.34 35.39
C ALA A 425 4.91 -12.42 35.18
N LEU A 426 6.09 -12.99 34.95
CA LEU A 426 7.32 -12.25 34.64
C LEU A 426 7.18 -11.38 33.39
N GLY A 427 6.48 -11.87 32.35
CA GLY A 427 6.21 -11.08 31.14
C GLY A 427 5.32 -9.86 31.40
N TYR A 428 4.40 -9.93 32.36
CA TYR A 428 3.57 -8.77 32.78
C TYR A 428 4.36 -7.81 33.68
N ALA A 429 5.13 -8.35 34.63
CA ALA A 429 5.83 -7.55 35.64
C ALA A 429 7.15 -6.93 35.14
N PHE A 430 7.69 -7.36 34.00
CA PHE A 430 9.07 -7.07 33.56
C PHE A 430 9.49 -5.60 33.62
N SER A 431 8.62 -4.65 33.24
CA SER A 431 8.99 -3.22 33.25
C SER A 431 9.25 -2.70 34.67
N GLN A 432 8.71 -3.36 35.69
CA GLN A 432 8.72 -2.95 37.10
C GLN A 432 9.62 -3.82 37.99
N VAL A 433 10.16 -4.95 37.50
CA VAL A 433 11.06 -5.76 38.32
C VAL A 433 12.37 -4.99 38.59
N PRO A 434 12.94 -5.12 39.81
CA PRO A 434 14.23 -4.51 40.17
C PRO A 434 15.38 -5.00 39.28
N ASP A 435 15.47 -6.31 39.06
CA ASP A 435 16.54 -6.92 38.25
C ASP A 435 15.98 -7.44 36.90
N LYS A 436 15.90 -6.53 35.93
CA LYS A 436 15.40 -6.85 34.57
C LYS A 436 16.32 -7.82 33.83
N GLN A 437 17.63 -7.78 34.10
CA GLN A 437 18.58 -8.66 33.44
C GLN A 437 18.40 -10.10 33.93
N GLN A 438 18.25 -10.29 35.24
CA GLN A 438 17.96 -11.61 35.79
C GLN A 438 16.59 -12.12 35.35
N ALA A 439 15.55 -11.28 35.33
CA ALA A 439 14.24 -11.68 34.81
C ALA A 439 14.28 -12.11 33.34
N TRP A 440 15.08 -11.42 32.52
CA TRP A 440 15.34 -11.83 31.14
C TRP A 440 16.07 -13.18 31.08
N ASN A 441 17.12 -13.37 31.87
CA ASN A 441 17.90 -14.61 31.92
C ASN A 441 17.04 -15.80 32.37
N ASP A 442 16.16 -15.59 33.36
CA ASP A 442 15.24 -16.62 33.85
C ASP A 442 14.24 -17.02 32.76
N LEU A 443 13.67 -16.06 32.04
CA LEU A 443 12.80 -16.36 30.90
C LEU A 443 13.55 -17.13 29.80
N ILE A 444 14.76 -16.70 29.44
CA ILE A 444 15.61 -17.42 28.46
C ILE A 444 15.93 -18.84 28.94
N LYS A 445 16.19 -19.05 30.23
CA LYS A 445 16.36 -20.40 30.78
C LYS A 445 15.10 -21.24 30.58
N LEU A 446 13.92 -20.68 30.84
CA LEU A 446 12.62 -21.35 30.68
C LEU A 446 12.24 -21.63 29.22
N THR A 447 12.85 -20.97 28.22
CA THR A 447 12.65 -21.37 26.81
C THR A 447 13.26 -22.73 26.49
N ASN A 448 14.14 -23.25 27.35
CA ASN A 448 14.74 -24.58 27.25
C ASN A 448 14.13 -25.59 28.24
N ASP A 449 12.98 -25.27 28.84
CA ASP A 449 12.30 -26.19 29.76
C ASP A 449 11.91 -27.50 29.07
N LYS A 450 11.86 -28.59 29.83
CA LYS A 450 11.43 -29.91 29.33
C LYS A 450 10.00 -29.87 28.80
N ASP A 451 9.13 -29.07 29.41
CA ASP A 451 7.71 -28.98 29.06
C ASP A 451 7.41 -27.91 28.00
N SER A 452 6.57 -28.26 27.02
CA SER A 452 6.24 -27.37 25.90
C SER A 452 5.39 -26.17 26.29
N TYR A 453 4.53 -26.26 27.30
CA TYR A 453 3.72 -25.12 27.76
C TYR A 453 4.60 -24.07 28.42
N VAL A 454 5.58 -24.49 29.23
CA VAL A 454 6.55 -23.57 29.85
C VAL A 454 7.37 -22.86 28.78
N ARG A 455 7.92 -23.59 27.80
CA ARG A 455 8.65 -22.98 26.66
C ARG A 455 7.78 -22.00 25.89
N THR A 456 6.53 -22.36 25.61
CA THR A 456 5.56 -21.55 24.87
C THR A 456 5.25 -20.23 25.60
N SER A 457 4.97 -20.32 26.91
CA SER A 457 4.69 -19.17 27.78
C SER A 457 5.91 -18.25 27.89
N SER A 458 7.11 -18.83 28.08
CA SER A 458 8.34 -18.04 28.18
C SER A 458 8.68 -17.29 26.90
N ASN A 459 8.58 -17.94 25.74
CA ASN A 459 8.76 -17.27 24.45
C ASN A 459 7.73 -16.16 24.24
N HIS A 460 6.46 -16.37 24.61
CA HIS A 460 5.46 -15.30 24.54
C HIS A 460 5.83 -14.11 25.43
N SER A 461 6.26 -14.36 26.66
CA SER A 461 6.72 -13.32 27.58
C SER A 461 7.95 -12.59 27.06
N LEU A 462 8.94 -13.28 26.50
CA LEU A 462 10.10 -12.66 25.86
C LEU A 462 9.71 -11.78 24.66
N GLY A 463 8.72 -12.21 23.87
CA GLY A 463 8.14 -11.38 22.82
C GLY A 463 7.59 -10.07 23.37
N ARG A 464 6.82 -10.12 24.46
CA ARG A 464 6.31 -8.92 25.15
C ARG A 464 7.43 -8.05 25.73
N VAL A 465 8.46 -8.66 26.29
CA VAL A 465 9.62 -7.93 26.81
C VAL A 465 10.38 -7.23 25.68
N SER A 466 10.53 -7.86 24.52
CA SER A 466 11.14 -7.21 23.36
C SER A 466 10.28 -6.07 22.80
N ILE A 467 8.94 -6.16 22.85
CA ILE A 467 8.06 -5.01 22.57
C ILE A 467 8.31 -3.87 23.56
N PHE A 468 8.42 -4.18 24.85
CA PHE A 468 8.80 -3.18 25.86
C PHE A 468 10.17 -2.55 25.52
N LYS A 469 11.19 -3.35 25.18
CA LYS A 469 12.51 -2.82 24.78
C LYS A 469 12.43 -1.95 23.52
N ALA A 470 11.65 -2.35 22.51
CA ALA A 470 11.40 -1.53 21.33
C ALA A 470 10.72 -0.19 21.68
N SER A 471 9.77 -0.19 22.62
CA SER A 471 9.14 1.05 23.12
C SER A 471 10.12 2.00 23.82
N GLN A 472 11.26 1.49 24.31
CA GLN A 472 12.30 2.28 24.98
C GLN A 472 13.50 2.59 24.07
N ALA A 473 13.51 2.11 22.82
CA ALA A 473 14.65 2.30 21.93
C ALA A 473 14.82 3.78 21.55
N GLU A 474 16.06 4.27 21.62
CA GLU A 474 16.42 5.65 21.26
C GLU A 474 16.75 5.81 19.77
N THR A 475 17.18 4.72 19.12
CA THR A 475 17.54 4.70 17.69
C THR A 475 16.56 3.85 16.88
N ASP A 476 16.36 4.19 15.60
CA ASP A 476 15.51 3.41 14.69
C ASP A 476 16.05 1.97 14.49
N GLU A 477 17.38 1.80 14.54
CA GLU A 477 18.06 0.50 14.40
C GLU A 477 17.78 -0.41 15.61
N ASP A 478 17.93 0.12 16.83
CA ASP A 478 17.61 -0.63 18.05
C ASP A 478 16.11 -0.94 18.14
N TYR A 479 15.26 0.02 17.74
CA TYR A 479 13.82 -0.16 17.66
C TYR A 479 13.45 -1.33 16.71
N LYS A 480 13.99 -1.32 15.49
CA LYS A 480 13.75 -2.36 14.49
C LYS A 480 14.24 -3.72 14.99
N LYS A 481 15.45 -3.77 15.54
CA LYS A 481 16.06 -4.99 16.08
C LYS A 481 15.24 -5.61 17.21
N GLU A 482 14.75 -4.81 18.15
CA GLU A 482 13.91 -5.32 19.24
C GLU A 482 12.50 -5.71 18.76
N LEU A 483 11.91 -5.01 17.79
CA LEU A 483 10.64 -5.40 17.17
C LEU A 483 10.77 -6.74 16.43
N GLU A 484 11.86 -6.95 15.69
CA GLU A 484 12.13 -8.22 14.99
C GLU A 484 12.37 -9.38 15.98
N LYS A 485 13.12 -9.14 17.07
CA LYS A 485 13.25 -10.12 18.16
C LYS A 485 11.90 -10.50 18.75
N ALA A 486 11.01 -9.52 18.97
CA ALA A 486 9.67 -9.80 19.48
C ALA A 486 8.90 -10.74 18.55
N ILE A 487 8.94 -10.49 17.24
CA ILE A 487 8.31 -11.33 16.22
C ILE A 487 8.87 -12.76 16.25
N VAL A 488 10.19 -12.94 16.36
CA VAL A 488 10.83 -14.27 16.44
C VAL A 488 10.38 -15.04 17.68
N PHE A 489 10.30 -14.37 18.83
CA PHE A 489 9.81 -14.99 20.06
C PHE A 489 8.33 -15.37 19.97
N PHE A 490 7.48 -14.50 19.43
CA PHE A 490 6.06 -14.81 19.20
C PHE A 490 5.87 -15.96 18.21
N GLU A 491 6.69 -16.02 17.16
CA GLU A 491 6.68 -17.13 16.21
C GLU A 491 7.06 -18.46 16.87
N THR A 492 8.11 -18.43 17.70
CA THR A 492 8.56 -19.62 18.45
C THR A 492 7.49 -20.08 19.44
N SER A 493 6.83 -19.15 20.12
CA SER A 493 5.69 -19.42 21.00
C SER A 493 4.52 -20.06 20.24
N ALA A 494 4.15 -19.51 19.08
CA ALA A 494 3.04 -20.03 18.27
C ALA A 494 3.26 -21.46 17.77
N LYS A 495 4.51 -21.90 17.61
CA LYS A 495 4.88 -23.27 17.21
C LYS A 495 5.03 -24.25 18.38
N GLY A 496 5.00 -23.77 19.63
CA GLY A 496 5.42 -24.55 20.80
C GLY A 496 4.44 -25.62 21.26
N ALA A 497 3.21 -25.25 21.64
CA ALA A 497 2.21 -26.15 22.22
C ALA A 497 0.99 -26.32 21.31
N SER A 498 0.61 -27.57 20.99
CA SER A 498 -0.42 -27.88 19.99
C SER A 498 -1.84 -27.38 20.31
N TYR A 499 -2.15 -27.17 21.60
CA TYR A 499 -3.50 -26.76 22.06
C TYR A 499 -3.50 -25.41 22.80
N TYR A 500 -2.36 -24.69 22.82
CA TYR A 500 -2.22 -23.43 23.53
C TYR A 500 -1.30 -22.49 22.74
N ASN A 501 -1.88 -21.42 22.18
CA ASN A 501 -1.14 -20.41 21.41
C ASN A 501 -1.40 -19.01 21.99
N PRO A 502 -0.60 -18.55 22.96
CA PRO A 502 -0.75 -17.21 23.53
C PRO A 502 -0.35 -16.11 22.52
N ALA A 503 0.45 -16.43 21.51
CA ALA A 503 0.92 -15.50 20.48
C ALA A 503 -0.06 -15.35 19.30
N GLN A 504 -1.24 -15.97 19.34
CA GLN A 504 -2.21 -16.02 18.23
C GLN A 504 -2.60 -14.63 17.71
N PHE A 505 -2.64 -13.62 18.58
CA PHE A 505 -2.87 -12.22 18.20
C PHE A 505 -1.55 -11.47 17.95
N CYS A 506 -0.61 -11.52 18.90
CA CYS A 506 0.61 -10.71 18.88
C CYS A 506 1.47 -10.97 17.64
N LEU A 507 1.61 -12.23 17.21
CA LEU A 507 2.44 -12.59 16.07
C LEU A 507 1.95 -11.94 14.76
N PRO A 508 0.71 -12.20 14.29
CA PRO A 508 0.22 -11.56 13.08
C PRO A 508 0.09 -10.04 13.23
N PHE A 509 -0.26 -9.54 14.42
CA PHE A 509 -0.35 -8.10 14.69
C PHE A 509 0.99 -7.39 14.45
N TYR A 510 2.06 -7.77 15.15
CA TYR A 510 3.36 -7.09 15.00
C TYR A 510 4.03 -7.39 13.65
N ARG A 511 3.77 -8.54 13.03
CA ARG A 511 4.21 -8.80 11.65
C ARG A 511 3.55 -7.87 10.65
N SER A 512 2.24 -7.63 10.76
CA SER A 512 1.55 -6.68 9.88
C SER A 512 2.11 -5.28 10.02
N PHE A 513 2.33 -4.83 11.26
CA PHE A 513 2.87 -3.51 11.57
C PHE A 513 4.32 -3.34 11.10
N HIS A 514 5.20 -4.32 11.36
CA HIS A 514 6.57 -4.33 10.83
C HIS A 514 6.58 -4.27 9.30
N THR A 515 5.71 -5.04 8.65
CA THR A 515 5.57 -5.05 7.18
C THR A 515 5.14 -3.68 6.66
N ILE A 516 4.20 -3.02 7.34
CA ILE A 516 3.71 -1.68 6.99
C ILE A 516 4.81 -0.61 7.04
N ILE A 517 5.72 -0.70 8.02
CA ILE A 517 6.76 0.33 8.24
C ILE A 517 8.03 0.06 7.44
N PHE A 518 8.47 -1.20 7.35
CA PHE A 518 9.81 -1.55 6.90
C PHE A 518 9.87 -2.24 5.54
N ARG A 519 8.75 -2.73 4.98
CA ARG A 519 8.75 -3.46 3.69
C ARG A 519 8.11 -2.66 2.56
N LYS A 520 8.64 -2.87 1.34
CA LYS A 520 8.18 -2.25 0.08
C LYS A 520 6.74 -2.65 -0.26
N GLN A 521 6.15 -1.97 -1.25
CA GLN A 521 4.75 -2.11 -1.71
C GLN A 521 4.33 -3.56 -2.07
N GLU A 522 5.27 -4.43 -2.42
CA GLU A 522 5.06 -5.85 -2.76
C GLU A 522 4.68 -6.73 -1.55
N ALA A 523 4.96 -6.29 -0.32
CA ALA A 523 4.64 -7.02 0.91
C ALA A 523 3.22 -6.75 1.47
N ARG A 524 2.37 -6.01 0.73
CA ARG A 524 1.02 -5.61 1.18
C ARG A 524 0.04 -6.76 1.32
N GLU A 525 0.10 -7.74 0.43
CA GLU A 525 -0.72 -8.96 0.56
C GLU A 525 -0.28 -9.79 1.78
N GLU A 526 1.00 -9.68 2.16
CA GLU A 526 1.53 -10.24 3.41
C GLU A 526 0.97 -9.49 4.63
N ALA A 527 0.97 -8.15 4.61
CA ALA A 527 0.40 -7.33 5.68
C ALA A 527 -1.11 -7.57 5.84
N LYS A 528 -1.88 -7.64 4.74
CA LYS A 528 -3.32 -7.95 4.76
C LYS A 528 -3.59 -9.34 5.30
N LYS A 529 -2.78 -10.33 4.89
CA LYS A 529 -2.87 -11.69 5.41
C LYS A 529 -2.69 -11.70 6.93
N TYR A 530 -1.63 -11.05 7.42
CA TYR A 530 -1.39 -10.95 8.85
C TYR A 530 -2.48 -10.16 9.58
N LEU A 531 -3.01 -9.07 9.02
CA LEU A 531 -4.17 -8.38 9.60
C LEU A 531 -5.41 -9.29 9.68
N GLY A 532 -5.68 -10.11 8.66
CA GLY A 532 -6.75 -11.09 8.69
C GLY A 532 -6.59 -12.12 9.81
N GLU A 533 -5.36 -12.64 9.99
CA GLU A 533 -5.02 -13.55 11.08
C GLU A 533 -5.19 -12.88 12.46
N ALA A 534 -4.73 -11.63 12.61
CA ALA A 534 -4.90 -10.85 13.84
C ALA A 534 -6.38 -10.60 14.16
N LYS A 535 -7.20 -10.26 13.15
CA LYS A 535 -8.64 -10.02 13.28
C LYS A 535 -9.37 -11.26 13.82
N ALA A 536 -9.05 -12.44 13.30
CA ALA A 536 -9.63 -13.70 13.77
C ALA A 536 -9.23 -14.01 15.23
N ALA A 537 -8.11 -13.44 15.70
CA ALA A 537 -7.57 -13.66 17.05
C ALA A 537 -7.95 -12.59 18.09
N ILE A 538 -8.76 -11.58 17.72
CA ILE A 538 -9.23 -10.53 18.64
C ILE A 538 -10.07 -11.13 19.77
N GLY A 539 -10.98 -12.05 19.44
CA GLY A 539 -11.97 -12.58 20.39
C GLY A 539 -12.89 -11.49 20.93
N GLY A 540 -13.14 -11.47 22.25
CA GLY A 540 -13.95 -10.45 22.92
C GLY A 540 -13.16 -9.33 23.60
N SER A 541 -11.89 -9.12 23.24
CA SER A 541 -11.03 -8.11 23.87
C SER A 541 -11.11 -6.77 23.14
N GLU A 542 -11.65 -5.75 23.81
CA GLU A 542 -11.77 -4.41 23.23
C GLU A 542 -10.40 -3.78 22.94
N SER A 543 -9.42 -3.95 23.84
CA SER A 543 -8.06 -3.41 23.63
C SER A 543 -7.38 -4.02 22.39
N LYS A 544 -7.56 -5.32 22.12
CA LYS A 544 -7.06 -5.96 20.89
C LYS A 544 -7.77 -5.43 19.66
N LYS A 545 -9.09 -5.21 19.76
CA LYS A 545 -9.90 -4.65 18.68
C LYS A 545 -9.44 -3.25 18.31
N GLN A 546 -9.25 -2.37 19.30
CA GLN A 546 -8.77 -1.01 19.09
C GLN A 546 -7.32 -0.98 18.56
N LEU A 547 -6.41 -1.82 19.08
CA LEU A 547 -5.05 -1.94 18.54
C LEU A 547 -5.06 -2.40 17.08
N PHE A 548 -5.88 -3.41 16.78
CA PHE A 548 -6.08 -3.91 15.42
C PHE A 548 -6.63 -2.82 14.51
N GLU A 549 -7.65 -2.07 14.95
CA GLU A 549 -8.21 -0.94 14.21
C GLU A 549 -7.16 0.12 13.94
N ALA A 550 -6.28 0.47 14.89
CA ALA A 550 -5.21 1.42 14.65
C ALA A 550 -4.27 0.98 13.51
N VAL A 551 -3.79 -0.27 13.53
CA VAL A 551 -2.92 -0.79 12.46
C VAL A 551 -3.68 -1.01 11.14
N GLN A 552 -4.95 -1.39 11.20
CA GLN A 552 -5.81 -1.50 10.03
C GLN A 552 -6.02 -0.13 9.37
N ASN A 553 -6.26 0.93 10.15
CA ASN A 553 -6.37 2.29 9.65
C ASN A 553 -5.06 2.73 8.98
N LEU A 554 -3.88 2.40 9.53
CA LEU A 554 -2.60 2.65 8.84
C LEU A 554 -2.49 1.87 7.51
N ALA A 555 -3.02 0.64 7.45
CA ALA A 555 -3.06 -0.15 6.22
C ALA A 555 -4.07 0.38 5.18
N GLU A 556 -5.24 0.86 5.61
CA GLU A 556 -6.25 1.50 4.75
C GLU A 556 -5.77 2.87 4.27
N ALA A 557 -5.07 3.65 5.10
CA ALA A 557 -4.36 4.85 4.67
C ALA A 557 -3.41 4.51 3.51
N LEU A 558 -2.58 3.48 3.65
CA LEU A 558 -1.72 2.99 2.57
C LEU A 558 -2.48 2.53 1.31
N LYS A 559 -3.75 2.13 1.43
CA LYS A 559 -4.61 1.66 0.34
C LYS A 559 -5.34 2.80 -0.37
N GLU A 560 -5.81 3.85 0.32
CA GLU A 560 -6.36 5.04 -0.35
C GLU A 560 -5.29 5.74 -1.19
N VAL A 561 -4.03 5.66 -0.76
CA VAL A 561 -2.88 6.05 -1.59
C VAL A 561 -2.83 5.32 -2.95
N GLN A 562 -3.37 4.10 -3.04
CA GLN A 562 -3.44 3.31 -4.28
C GLN A 562 -4.72 3.48 -5.08
N ASN A 563 -5.88 3.68 -4.45
CA ASN A 563 -7.14 3.94 -5.15
C ASN A 563 -7.10 5.25 -5.94
N MET A 564 -6.17 6.14 -5.61
CA MET A 564 -5.86 7.36 -6.37
C MET A 564 -5.29 7.11 -7.78
N ARG A 565 -4.99 5.85 -8.17
CA ARG A 565 -4.40 5.52 -9.49
C ARG A 565 -5.27 5.85 -10.71
N ASP A 566 -6.60 5.91 -10.55
CA ASP A 566 -7.54 6.02 -11.69
C ASP A 566 -8.60 7.14 -11.53
N LEU A 567 -8.40 8.07 -10.59
CA LEU A 567 -9.42 9.06 -10.19
C LEU A 567 -9.15 10.48 -10.72
N ASP A 568 -10.23 11.21 -10.99
CA ASP A 568 -10.22 12.63 -11.34
C ASP A 568 -9.98 13.54 -10.12
N LEU A 569 -9.47 14.75 -10.37
CA LEU A 569 -8.98 15.73 -9.37
C LEU A 569 -9.90 15.94 -8.13
N PRO A 570 -11.24 16.02 -8.27
CA PRO A 570 -12.14 16.18 -7.12
C PRO A 570 -12.27 14.93 -6.24
N LYS A 571 -12.20 13.73 -6.85
CA LYS A 571 -12.27 12.45 -6.12
C LYS A 571 -10.95 12.15 -5.40
N MET A 572 -9.81 12.52 -6.00
CA MET A 572 -8.49 12.48 -5.33
C MET A 572 -8.45 13.31 -4.04
N LYS A 573 -9.10 14.48 -4.01
CA LYS A 573 -9.23 15.30 -2.79
C LYS A 573 -10.03 14.59 -1.69
N GLY A 574 -11.02 13.78 -2.08
CA GLY A 574 -11.75 12.90 -1.17
C GLY A 574 -10.82 11.86 -0.54
N GLU A 575 -10.08 11.12 -1.37
CA GLU A 575 -9.16 10.05 -0.92
C GLU A 575 -8.00 10.55 -0.05
N LEU A 576 -7.48 11.75 -0.32
CA LEU A 576 -6.47 12.41 0.54
C LEU A 576 -7.01 12.79 1.92
N ASN A 577 -8.27 13.24 1.99
CA ASN A 577 -8.92 13.48 3.27
C ASN A 577 -9.16 12.16 4.02
N PHE A 578 -9.43 11.05 3.31
CA PHE A 578 -9.53 9.72 3.92
C PHE A 578 -8.18 9.20 4.43
N TYR A 579 -7.08 9.33 3.67
CA TYR A 579 -5.73 9.00 4.14
C TYR A 579 -5.39 9.69 5.47
N ARG A 580 -5.56 11.02 5.50
CA ARG A 580 -5.31 11.81 6.70
C ARG A 580 -6.23 11.41 7.83
N LYS A 581 -7.52 11.21 7.56
CA LYS A 581 -8.51 10.75 8.53
C LYS A 581 -8.13 9.39 9.11
N TYR A 582 -7.62 8.45 8.31
CA TYR A 582 -7.21 7.13 8.79
C TYR A 582 -5.94 7.21 9.65
N CYS A 583 -4.95 8.02 9.29
CA CYS A 583 -3.77 8.25 10.13
C CYS A 583 -4.11 8.97 11.45
N ASP A 584 -4.91 10.03 11.38
CA ASP A 584 -5.35 10.80 12.56
C ASP A 584 -6.21 9.91 13.48
N HIS A 585 -7.11 9.11 12.90
CA HIS A 585 -7.93 8.17 13.66
C HIS A 585 -7.09 7.04 14.29
N ALA A 586 -6.07 6.54 13.60
CA ALA A 586 -5.13 5.59 14.20
C ALA A 586 -4.40 6.21 15.40
N ALA A 587 -3.98 7.46 15.32
CA ALA A 587 -3.34 8.18 16.42
C ALA A 587 -4.30 8.48 17.59
N GLU A 588 -5.57 8.77 17.32
CA GLU A 588 -6.62 8.92 18.34
C GLU A 588 -6.88 7.62 19.08
N LEU A 589 -7.07 6.52 18.35
CA LEU A 589 -7.20 5.19 18.94
C LEU A 589 -6.00 4.85 19.83
N MET A 590 -4.78 5.16 19.40
CA MET A 590 -3.58 4.96 20.23
C MET A 590 -3.59 5.76 21.54
N LYS A 591 -4.22 6.94 21.60
CA LYS A 591 -4.37 7.72 22.86
C LYS A 591 -5.36 7.07 23.81
N GLU A 592 -6.47 6.55 23.29
CA GLU A 592 -7.48 5.85 24.10
C GLU A 592 -6.96 4.53 24.69
N ILE A 593 -6.02 3.86 24.00
CA ILE A 593 -5.46 2.56 24.39
C ILE A 593 -4.29 2.70 25.39
N ASP A 594 -3.69 3.90 25.53
CA ASP A 594 -2.41 4.11 26.24
C ASP A 594 -2.46 3.62 27.70
N GLU A 595 -3.61 3.71 28.36
CA GLU A 595 -3.80 3.20 29.72
C GLU A 595 -3.79 1.66 29.81
N ASN A 596 -4.24 0.98 28.75
CA ASN A 596 -4.44 -0.47 28.71
C ASN A 596 -3.28 -1.24 28.07
N ALA A 597 -2.58 -0.63 27.11
CA ALA A 597 -1.46 -1.26 26.40
C ALA A 597 -0.33 -0.25 26.04
N PRO A 598 0.26 0.44 27.03
CA PRO A 598 1.17 1.58 26.81
C PRO A 598 2.40 1.25 25.96
N PHE A 599 2.95 0.04 26.10
CA PHE A 599 4.13 -0.36 25.32
C PHE A 599 3.79 -0.69 23.87
N ALA A 600 2.58 -1.20 23.62
CA ALA A 600 2.13 -1.49 22.26
C ALA A 600 1.86 -0.17 21.51
N THR A 601 1.15 0.76 22.14
CA THR A 601 0.86 2.10 21.57
C THR A 601 2.13 2.90 21.34
N GLU A 602 3.10 2.88 22.26
CA GLU A 602 4.39 3.56 22.08
C GLU A 602 5.21 2.95 20.93
N VAL A 603 5.22 1.62 20.77
CA VAL A 603 5.83 0.99 19.59
C VAL A 603 5.15 1.45 18.31
N LEU A 604 3.81 1.54 18.29
CA LEU A 604 3.09 2.06 17.13
C LEU A 604 3.50 3.50 16.80
N ARG A 605 3.55 4.35 17.82
CA ARG A 605 3.90 5.78 17.74
C ARG A 605 5.32 6.00 17.23
N LYS A 606 6.30 5.25 17.73
CA LYS A 606 7.71 5.30 17.26
C LYS A 606 7.88 4.84 15.81
N GLY A 607 7.01 3.97 15.33
CA GLY A 607 7.00 3.52 13.94
C GLY A 607 6.51 4.56 12.93
N LEU A 608 5.63 5.49 13.31
CA LEU A 608 5.03 6.47 12.40
C LEU A 608 6.07 7.42 11.75
N PRO A 609 7.03 8.03 12.49
CA PRO A 609 8.04 8.88 11.88
C PRO A 609 8.99 8.14 10.93
N ILE A 610 9.16 6.83 11.06
CA ILE A 610 9.99 6.01 10.14
C ILE A 610 9.28 5.91 8.78
N LEU A 611 7.96 5.73 8.79
CA LEU A 611 7.12 5.75 7.59
C LEU A 611 7.20 7.11 6.86
N ASP A 612 7.25 8.23 7.61
CA ASP A 612 7.38 9.58 7.05
C ASP A 612 8.81 9.96 6.64
N ARG A 613 9.86 9.50 7.35
CA ARG A 613 11.27 9.81 7.03
C ARG A 613 11.78 9.05 5.82
N ASN A 614 11.35 7.80 5.61
CA ASN A 614 11.63 7.06 4.36
C ASN A 614 11.13 7.82 3.12
N ARG A 615 10.10 8.68 3.25
CA ARG A 615 9.62 9.57 2.18
C ARG A 615 10.50 10.82 2.00
N LYS A 616 10.98 11.43 3.08
CA LYS A 616 11.75 12.70 3.03
C LYS A 616 13.20 12.50 2.58
N GLY A 617 13.86 11.41 2.97
CA GLY A 617 15.25 11.13 2.60
C GLY A 617 15.47 11.01 1.09
N ILE A 618 14.51 10.45 0.36
CA ILE A 618 14.60 10.32 -1.11
C ILE A 618 14.45 11.69 -1.80
N LEU A 619 13.63 12.59 -1.26
CA LEU A 619 13.49 13.96 -1.78
C LEU A 619 14.78 14.79 -1.58
N GLU A 620 15.49 14.56 -0.47
CA GLU A 620 16.79 15.20 -0.21
C GLU A 620 17.87 14.69 -1.18
N GLU A 621 17.88 13.39 -1.50
CA GLU A 621 18.79 12.79 -2.48
C GLU A 621 18.54 13.32 -3.91
N ILE A 622 17.28 13.43 -4.32
CA ILE A 622 16.90 14.05 -5.61
C ILE A 622 17.40 15.50 -5.67
N ASN A 623 17.33 16.25 -4.56
CA ASN A 623 17.79 17.63 -4.51
C ASN A 623 19.33 17.73 -4.65
N GLU A 624 20.10 16.83 -4.02
CA GLU A 624 21.55 16.79 -4.23
C GLU A 624 21.92 16.40 -5.66
N LYS A 625 21.22 15.44 -6.27
CA LYS A 625 21.42 15.06 -7.68
C LYS A 625 21.07 16.22 -8.62
N ALA A 626 20.00 16.97 -8.36
CA ALA A 626 19.65 18.17 -9.12
C ALA A 626 20.74 19.26 -9.02
N LYS A 627 21.36 19.45 -7.84
CA LYS A 627 22.53 20.33 -7.70
C LYS A 627 23.72 19.84 -8.51
N ALA A 628 23.97 18.52 -8.53
CA ALA A 628 25.03 17.92 -9.34
C ALA A 628 24.80 18.16 -10.84
N VAL A 629 23.58 17.95 -11.35
CA VAL A 629 23.20 18.26 -12.74
C VAL A 629 23.43 19.76 -13.03
N CYS A 630 23.01 20.65 -12.13
CA CYS A 630 23.25 22.09 -12.26
C CYS A 630 24.74 22.42 -12.38
N LYS A 631 25.58 21.79 -11.56
CA LYS A 631 27.04 21.95 -11.61
C LYS A 631 27.63 21.42 -12.93
N GLN A 632 27.15 20.27 -13.43
CA GLN A 632 27.60 19.67 -14.69
C GLN A 632 27.28 20.54 -15.91
N THR A 633 26.18 21.28 -15.87
CA THR A 633 25.78 22.20 -16.96
C THR A 633 26.42 23.59 -16.89
N SER A 634 27.15 23.93 -15.83
CA SER A 634 27.77 25.26 -15.71
C SER A 634 28.78 25.52 -16.81
N GLY A 635 28.68 26.67 -17.49
CA GLY A 635 29.58 27.05 -18.57
C GLY A 635 29.27 26.37 -19.92
N THR A 636 28.16 25.64 -20.04
CA THR A 636 27.72 25.00 -21.28
C THR A 636 26.43 25.64 -21.81
N SER A 637 26.05 25.31 -23.05
CA SER A 637 24.79 25.76 -23.66
C SER A 637 23.52 25.26 -22.93
N ALA A 638 23.68 24.30 -22.00
CA ALA A 638 22.60 23.74 -21.18
C ALA A 638 22.48 24.38 -19.78
N GLN A 639 23.30 25.39 -19.43
CA GLN A 639 23.33 25.98 -18.08
C GLN A 639 21.95 26.43 -17.59
N TYR A 640 21.12 27.00 -18.47
CA TYR A 640 19.76 27.44 -18.11
C TYR A 640 18.87 26.29 -17.65
N LEU A 641 19.04 25.08 -18.21
CA LEU A 641 18.29 23.89 -17.81
C LEU A 641 18.72 23.40 -16.43
N GLY A 642 20.03 23.45 -16.14
CA GLY A 642 20.55 23.05 -14.84
C GLY A 642 20.07 23.94 -13.70
N LEU A 643 20.04 25.26 -13.94
CA LEU A 643 19.44 26.22 -13.01
C LEU A 643 17.95 25.94 -12.79
N GLU A 644 17.20 25.73 -13.88
CA GLU A 644 15.75 25.48 -13.85
C GLU A 644 15.39 24.20 -13.07
N ILE A 645 16.19 23.12 -13.20
CA ILE A 645 16.01 21.86 -12.46
C ILE A 645 16.34 22.03 -10.97
N ASN A 646 17.43 22.73 -10.65
CA ASN A 646 17.87 22.95 -9.28
C ASN A 646 16.89 23.82 -8.49
N GLU A 647 16.31 24.85 -9.11
CA GLU A 647 15.29 25.68 -8.46
C GLU A 647 14.04 24.88 -8.10
N THR A 648 13.49 24.09 -9.03
CA THR A 648 12.29 23.29 -8.71
C THR A 648 12.59 22.10 -7.80
N ALA A 649 13.82 21.57 -7.79
CA ALA A 649 14.22 20.58 -6.80
C ALA A 649 14.21 21.13 -5.37
N LYS A 650 14.58 22.42 -5.18
CA LYS A 650 14.46 23.09 -3.87
C LYS A 650 13.01 23.25 -3.44
N GLU A 651 12.11 23.60 -4.38
CA GLU A 651 10.66 23.70 -4.12
C GLU A 651 10.10 22.36 -3.60
N LEU A 652 10.60 21.21 -4.07
CA LEU A 652 10.11 19.87 -3.67
C LEU A 652 10.27 19.57 -2.17
N LEU A 653 11.21 20.22 -1.49
CA LEU A 653 11.48 20.02 -0.06
C LEU A 653 10.52 20.79 0.86
N GLU A 654 9.75 21.73 0.32
CA GLU A 654 8.92 22.67 1.07
C GLU A 654 7.44 22.26 1.15
N PHE A 655 7.02 21.23 0.41
CA PHE A 655 5.61 20.83 0.32
C PHE A 655 5.14 20.01 1.51
N GLN A 656 3.98 20.40 2.07
CA GLN A 656 3.32 19.73 3.20
C GLN A 656 2.22 18.75 2.76
N ASP A 657 1.79 18.77 1.50
CA ASP A 657 0.70 17.93 0.97
C ASP A 657 1.06 17.23 -0.36
N PHE A 658 0.48 16.05 -0.59
CA PHE A 658 0.79 15.22 -1.75
C PHE A 658 0.27 15.77 -3.09
N GLN A 659 -0.74 16.65 -3.07
CA GLN A 659 -1.32 17.20 -4.30
C GLN A 659 -0.42 18.26 -4.92
N THR A 660 0.17 19.12 -4.09
CA THR A 660 1.20 20.07 -4.53
C THR A 660 2.50 19.35 -4.90
N LEU A 661 2.87 18.29 -4.17
CA LEU A 661 4.04 17.46 -4.48
C LEU A 661 3.92 16.75 -5.84
N ASP A 662 2.78 16.13 -6.18
CA ASP A 662 2.61 15.46 -7.49
C ASP A 662 2.72 16.46 -8.66
N LYS A 663 2.10 17.63 -8.53
CA LYS A 663 2.20 18.69 -9.53
C LYS A 663 3.64 19.17 -9.70
N ALA A 664 4.37 19.33 -8.60
CA ALA A 664 5.76 19.73 -8.62
C ALA A 664 6.66 18.65 -9.24
N LEU A 665 6.43 17.37 -8.92
CA LEU A 665 7.14 16.24 -9.53
C LEU A 665 6.87 16.16 -11.03
N ASN A 666 5.63 16.29 -11.49
CA ASN A 666 5.31 16.31 -12.92
C ASN A 666 5.98 17.48 -13.64
N LYS A 667 5.99 18.67 -13.03
CA LYS A 667 6.72 19.84 -13.54
C LYS A 667 8.20 19.54 -13.67
N GLN A 668 8.78 18.85 -12.69
CA GLN A 668 10.19 18.46 -12.70
C GLN A 668 10.50 17.38 -13.76
N ILE A 669 9.64 16.38 -13.95
CA ILE A 669 9.78 15.36 -15.02
C ILE A 669 9.77 16.05 -16.39
N GLU A 670 8.87 17.01 -16.59
CA GLU A 670 8.78 17.75 -17.85
C GLU A 670 10.04 18.59 -18.12
N LYS A 671 10.69 19.11 -17.06
CA LYS A 671 11.98 19.81 -17.19
C LYS A 671 13.09 18.84 -17.60
N TYR A 672 13.17 17.65 -17.00
CA TYR A 672 14.13 16.62 -17.40
C TYR A 672 13.96 16.17 -18.85
N ARG A 673 12.73 16.15 -19.39
CA ARG A 673 12.48 15.84 -20.81
C ARG A 673 13.30 16.72 -21.76
N LYS A 674 13.56 17.98 -21.39
CA LYS A 674 14.37 18.93 -22.20
C LYS A 674 15.83 18.48 -22.37
N TYR A 675 16.34 17.58 -21.52
CA TYR A 675 17.68 17.02 -21.63
C TYR A 675 17.82 15.95 -22.70
N CYS A 676 16.71 15.45 -23.28
CA CYS A 676 16.74 14.36 -24.26
C CYS A 676 17.71 14.60 -25.44
N ARG A 677 17.93 15.87 -25.84
CA ARG A 677 18.88 16.22 -26.91
C ARG A 677 20.36 16.06 -26.52
N PHE A 678 20.68 16.18 -25.23
CA PHE A 678 22.03 16.06 -24.69
C PHE A 678 22.37 14.63 -24.26
N ILE A 679 21.36 13.76 -24.18
CA ILE A 679 21.55 12.33 -23.94
C ILE A 679 22.19 11.69 -25.17
N LEU A 680 23.16 10.81 -24.93
CA LEU A 680 23.79 9.95 -25.93
C LEU A 680 22.75 9.32 -26.87
N LEU A 681 22.99 9.37 -28.17
CA LEU A 681 21.99 9.02 -29.20
C LEU A 681 21.33 7.65 -28.96
N GLU A 682 22.11 6.65 -28.59
CA GLU A 682 21.65 5.28 -28.31
C GLU A 682 20.80 5.15 -27.04
N GLN A 683 20.95 6.08 -26.10
CA GLN A 683 20.27 6.11 -24.80
C GLN A 683 18.97 6.94 -24.84
N ARG A 684 18.74 7.73 -25.90
CA ARG A 684 17.58 8.64 -26.01
C ARG A 684 16.23 7.91 -25.96
N GLN A 685 16.11 6.76 -26.61
CA GLN A 685 14.85 5.99 -26.61
C GLN A 685 14.48 5.53 -25.20
N ARG A 686 15.44 4.93 -24.50
CA ARG A 686 15.26 4.48 -23.12
C ARG A 686 14.96 5.66 -22.19
N PHE A 687 15.64 6.79 -22.36
CA PHE A 687 15.34 8.00 -21.61
C PHE A 687 13.92 8.51 -21.84
N HIS A 688 13.44 8.48 -23.09
CA HIS A 688 12.08 8.89 -23.43
C HIS A 688 11.05 7.98 -22.76
N GLU A 689 11.24 6.67 -22.82
CA GLU A 689 10.40 5.68 -22.14
C GLU A 689 10.38 5.92 -20.61
N MET A 690 11.55 6.16 -20.00
CA MET A 690 11.64 6.49 -18.57
C MET A 690 10.83 7.74 -18.19
N ILE A 691 10.86 8.78 -19.03
CA ILE A 691 10.11 10.03 -18.81
C ILE A 691 8.60 9.81 -18.97
N GLU A 692 8.16 9.11 -20.01
CA GLU A 692 6.73 8.84 -20.23
C GLU A 692 6.14 7.93 -19.15
N ASP A 693 6.86 6.87 -18.79
CA ASP A 693 6.46 5.95 -17.73
C ASP A 693 6.30 6.72 -16.41
N ALA A 694 7.28 7.56 -16.04
CA ALA A 694 7.26 8.32 -14.79
C ALA A 694 6.03 9.24 -14.66
N LYS A 695 5.50 9.80 -15.75
CA LYS A 695 4.31 10.67 -15.70
C LYS A 695 3.04 9.94 -15.27
N SER A 696 2.93 8.68 -15.64
CA SER A 696 1.78 7.82 -15.34
C SER A 696 1.83 7.19 -13.95
N MET A 697 2.96 7.33 -13.24
CA MET A 697 3.18 6.69 -11.94
C MET A 697 2.45 7.41 -10.79
N ASP A 698 2.18 6.66 -9.72
CA ASP A 698 1.77 7.26 -8.45
C ASP A 698 2.92 8.08 -7.81
N VAL A 699 2.60 9.00 -6.89
CA VAL A 699 3.57 9.96 -6.33
C VAL A 699 4.82 9.31 -5.75
N TYR A 700 4.68 8.15 -5.09
CA TYR A 700 5.81 7.44 -4.50
C TYR A 700 6.72 6.85 -5.57
N LYS A 701 6.15 6.20 -6.59
CA LYS A 701 6.92 5.69 -7.73
C LYS A 701 7.52 6.82 -8.57
N LYS A 702 6.87 7.99 -8.65
CA LYS A 702 7.43 9.19 -9.28
C LYS A 702 8.68 9.67 -8.58
N ILE A 703 8.73 9.63 -7.26
CA ILE A 703 9.92 9.99 -6.49
C ILE A 703 11.07 9.03 -6.83
N GLU A 704 10.84 7.72 -6.81
CA GLU A 704 11.87 6.73 -7.20
C GLU A 704 12.28 6.84 -8.69
N ALA A 705 11.33 7.13 -9.58
CA ALA A 705 11.60 7.33 -10.99
C ALA A 705 12.42 8.60 -11.22
N MET A 706 12.12 9.69 -10.49
CA MET A 706 12.86 10.95 -10.54
C MET A 706 14.32 10.75 -10.14
N ASP A 707 14.55 9.98 -9.09
CA ASP A 707 15.90 9.62 -8.64
C ASP A 707 16.70 8.94 -9.76
N LYS A 708 16.11 7.90 -10.37
CA LYS A 708 16.70 7.18 -11.51
C LYS A 708 16.88 8.05 -12.76
N ILE A 709 15.92 8.92 -13.06
CA ILE A 709 16.01 9.89 -14.17
C ILE A 709 17.19 10.84 -13.95
N SER A 710 17.38 11.29 -12.71
CA SER A 710 18.47 12.19 -12.34
C SER A 710 19.83 11.51 -12.52
N ASP A 711 19.98 10.27 -12.05
CA ASP A 711 21.20 9.48 -12.26
C ASP A 711 21.46 9.23 -13.74
N TYR A 712 20.42 8.85 -14.48
CA TYR A 712 20.53 8.59 -15.91
C TYR A 712 21.00 9.82 -16.69
N VAL A 713 20.53 11.02 -16.31
CA VAL A 713 20.97 12.28 -16.91
C VAL A 713 22.42 12.58 -16.55
N LEU A 714 22.83 12.38 -15.30
CA LEU A 714 24.21 12.58 -14.88
C LEU A 714 25.19 11.69 -15.66
N GLU A 715 24.82 10.43 -15.87
CA GLU A 715 25.64 9.42 -16.52
C GLU A 715 25.68 9.55 -18.05
N ASN A 716 24.55 9.89 -18.69
CA ASN A 716 24.38 9.74 -20.14
C ASN A 716 24.32 11.06 -20.91
N THR A 717 24.56 12.21 -20.27
CA THR A 717 24.61 13.50 -20.96
C THR A 717 26.01 13.91 -21.39
N LEU A 718 26.07 14.53 -22.57
CA LEU A 718 27.26 15.18 -23.10
C LEU A 718 26.95 16.63 -23.41
N PHE A 719 27.81 17.51 -22.89
CA PHE A 719 27.72 18.95 -23.14
C PHE A 719 29.02 19.39 -23.81
N PRO A 720 29.05 19.48 -25.14
CA PRO A 720 30.23 19.99 -25.82
C PRO A 720 30.37 21.49 -25.62
N SER A 721 31.61 21.98 -25.56
CA SER A 721 31.90 23.40 -25.78
C SER A 721 31.96 23.68 -27.27
N ILE A 722 31.63 24.92 -27.66
CA ILE A 722 31.72 25.37 -29.05
C ILE A 722 32.79 26.45 -29.14
N GLU A 723 33.83 26.20 -29.91
CA GLU A 723 34.91 27.16 -30.16
C GLU A 723 34.79 27.73 -31.57
N ASN A 724 34.77 29.06 -31.67
CA ASN A 724 34.72 29.75 -32.96
C ASN A 724 36.14 30.11 -33.39
N ILE A 725 36.60 29.52 -34.49
CA ILE A 725 37.94 29.70 -35.03
C ILE A 725 37.83 30.60 -36.26
N HIS A 726 38.35 31.82 -36.13
CA HIS A 726 38.38 32.76 -37.25
C HIS A 726 39.60 32.49 -38.14
N ILE A 727 39.36 32.08 -39.39
CA ILE A 727 40.38 31.85 -40.40
C ILE A 727 40.48 33.03 -41.37
N SER A 728 39.34 33.44 -41.95
CA SER A 728 39.26 34.59 -42.85
C SER A 728 37.83 35.10 -42.99
N ASN A 729 37.69 36.38 -43.39
CA ASN A 729 36.38 36.98 -43.67
C ASN A 729 35.72 36.33 -44.89
N ARG A 730 34.40 36.13 -44.84
CA ARG A 730 33.59 35.61 -45.94
C ARG A 730 33.74 36.48 -47.19
N MET A 731 34.11 35.87 -48.33
CA MET A 731 34.27 36.55 -49.62
C MET A 731 33.33 36.03 -50.72
N LYS A 732 32.73 34.85 -50.54
CA LYS A 732 31.83 34.25 -51.54
C LYS A 732 30.39 34.11 -51.07
N ASP A 733 29.46 34.31 -52.00
CA ASP A 733 28.04 34.02 -51.82
C ASP A 733 27.65 32.59 -52.15
N TYR A 734 28.39 31.97 -53.06
CA TYR A 734 28.27 30.57 -53.42
C TYR A 734 29.58 29.87 -53.11
N VAL A 735 29.47 28.69 -52.50
CA VAL A 735 30.61 27.80 -52.25
C VAL A 735 30.42 26.52 -53.03
N ARG A 736 31.41 26.16 -53.86
CA ARG A 736 31.41 24.89 -54.58
C ARG A 736 32.04 23.81 -53.72
N ILE A 737 31.28 22.80 -53.33
CA ILE A 737 31.75 21.73 -52.44
C ILE A 737 31.80 20.41 -53.19
N ALA A 738 32.90 19.67 -52.99
CA ALA A 738 33.03 18.27 -53.38
C ALA A 738 33.01 17.35 -52.15
N THR A 739 32.27 16.25 -52.22
CA THR A 739 32.31 15.15 -51.24
C THR A 739 32.66 13.86 -51.92
N VAL A 740 33.61 13.12 -51.33
CA VAL A 740 34.32 12.03 -52.01
C VAL A 740 33.93 10.68 -51.39
N GLN A 741 33.78 9.67 -52.25
CA GLN A 741 33.67 8.26 -51.88
C GLN A 741 34.83 7.48 -52.51
N LEU A 742 35.67 6.88 -51.69
CA LEU A 742 36.83 6.09 -52.13
C LEU A 742 36.76 4.67 -51.58
N ASN A 743 37.30 3.71 -52.32
CA ASN A 743 37.46 2.33 -51.87
C ASN A 743 38.83 2.12 -51.24
N TYR A 744 38.84 1.75 -49.96
CA TYR A 744 40.02 1.40 -49.18
C TYR A 744 39.62 0.43 -48.07
N THR A 745 40.59 -0.41 -47.66
CA THR A 745 40.43 -1.40 -46.60
C THR A 745 41.40 -1.09 -45.46
N LEU A 746 40.89 -1.18 -44.23
CA LEU A 746 41.67 -0.93 -43.02
C LEU A 746 42.36 -2.22 -42.51
N SER A 747 43.36 -2.05 -41.65
CA SER A 747 43.99 -3.12 -40.86
C SER A 747 42.97 -3.85 -39.98
N GLU A 748 43.30 -5.07 -39.57
CA GLU A 748 42.42 -5.87 -38.69
C GLU A 748 42.49 -5.43 -37.23
N ASN A 749 43.63 -4.86 -36.81
CA ASN A 749 43.89 -4.44 -35.44
C ASN A 749 43.96 -2.91 -35.34
N PHE A 750 43.55 -2.41 -34.17
CA PHE A 750 43.72 -1.02 -33.77
C PHE A 750 45.22 -0.65 -33.59
N PRO A 751 45.67 0.56 -33.98
CA PRO A 751 44.92 1.61 -34.66
C PRO A 751 44.57 1.20 -36.10
N TYR A 752 43.31 1.43 -36.49
CA TYR A 752 42.84 1.07 -37.83
C TYR A 752 43.44 2.02 -38.87
N GLN A 753 44.28 1.49 -39.74
CA GLN A 753 44.98 2.25 -40.78
C GLN A 753 44.83 1.57 -42.14
N ILE A 754 45.04 2.30 -43.22
CA ILE A 754 45.10 1.72 -44.57
C ILE A 754 46.20 0.66 -44.59
N LYS A 755 45.89 -0.56 -45.05
CA LYS A 755 46.87 -1.65 -45.17
C LYS A 755 48.07 -1.21 -46.01
N ASP A 756 49.29 -1.54 -45.58
CA ASP A 756 50.54 -1.07 -46.21
C ASP A 756 50.60 -1.36 -47.72
N GLU A 757 50.12 -2.53 -48.15
CA GLU A 757 50.03 -2.93 -49.56
C GLU A 757 49.16 -2.00 -50.42
N ASN A 758 48.23 -1.27 -49.81
CA ASN A 758 47.28 -0.36 -50.49
C ASN A 758 47.64 1.12 -50.32
N LYS A 759 48.64 1.47 -49.50
CA LYS A 759 48.99 2.88 -49.19
C LYS A 759 49.34 3.70 -50.43
N ALA A 760 50.21 3.18 -51.29
CA ALA A 760 50.65 3.88 -52.50
C ALA A 760 49.51 4.08 -53.52
N GLU A 761 48.60 3.10 -53.64
CA GLU A 761 47.42 3.24 -54.48
C GLU A 761 46.47 4.30 -53.91
N MET A 762 46.23 4.27 -52.60
CA MET A 762 45.32 5.20 -51.95
C MET A 762 45.84 6.65 -51.98
N GLU A 763 47.14 6.86 -51.76
CA GLU A 763 47.78 8.18 -51.94
C GLU A 763 47.52 8.70 -53.36
N LYS A 764 47.75 7.87 -54.38
CA LYS A 764 47.47 8.22 -55.78
C LYS A 764 45.99 8.54 -56.02
N LYS A 765 45.05 7.80 -55.42
CA LYS A 765 43.61 8.08 -55.51
C LYS A 765 43.27 9.46 -54.94
N ILE A 766 43.81 9.82 -53.78
CA ILE A 766 43.60 11.13 -53.14
C ILE A 766 44.15 12.24 -54.03
N LEU A 767 45.41 12.14 -54.47
CA LEU A 767 46.06 13.17 -55.30
C LEU A 767 45.34 13.36 -56.65
N ASN A 768 44.88 12.27 -57.28
CA ASN A 768 44.09 12.33 -58.51
C ASN A 768 42.72 12.98 -58.26
N THR A 769 42.08 12.66 -57.14
CA THR A 769 40.79 13.26 -56.74
C THR A 769 40.92 14.75 -56.52
N LEU A 770 41.94 15.19 -55.78
CA LEU A 770 42.26 16.62 -55.57
C LEU A 770 42.53 17.33 -56.89
N SER A 771 43.29 16.71 -57.80
CA SER A 771 43.54 17.25 -59.14
C SER A 771 42.25 17.41 -59.96
N LYS A 772 41.30 16.47 -59.83
CA LYS A 772 39.97 16.59 -60.46
C LYS A 772 39.13 17.69 -59.78
N ALA A 773 39.16 17.80 -58.45
CA ALA A 773 38.46 18.84 -57.70
C ALA A 773 38.94 20.26 -58.08
N GLN A 774 40.25 20.45 -58.26
CA GLN A 774 40.81 21.70 -58.77
C GLN A 774 40.27 22.05 -60.17
N LYS A 775 40.18 21.07 -61.07
CA LYS A 775 39.62 21.28 -62.43
C LYS A 775 38.15 21.66 -62.42
N GLU A 776 37.41 21.24 -61.40
CA GLU A 776 36.00 21.60 -61.21
C GLU A 776 35.84 22.89 -60.37
N GLU A 777 36.95 23.58 -60.04
CA GLU A 777 36.97 24.83 -59.26
C GLU A 777 36.30 24.67 -57.87
N VAL A 778 36.58 23.56 -57.21
CA VAL A 778 36.04 23.27 -55.87
C VAL A 778 36.66 24.17 -54.81
N ASP A 779 35.81 24.76 -53.97
CA ASP A 779 36.19 25.59 -52.82
C ASP A 779 36.47 24.76 -51.57
N ILE A 780 35.63 23.75 -51.30
CA ILE A 780 35.78 22.82 -50.17
C ILE A 780 35.69 21.39 -50.65
N CYS A 781 36.68 20.55 -50.34
CA CYS A 781 36.68 19.13 -50.66
C CYS A 781 36.72 18.28 -49.38
N CYS A 782 35.75 17.38 -49.21
CA CYS A 782 35.63 16.51 -48.03
C CYS A 782 35.89 15.05 -48.38
N PHE A 783 36.79 14.43 -47.61
CA PHE A 783 37.14 13.02 -47.73
C PHE A 783 36.58 12.16 -46.59
N PRO A 784 36.46 10.83 -46.79
CA PRO A 784 35.99 9.89 -45.77
C PRO A 784 36.89 9.76 -44.53
N GLU A 785 36.36 9.14 -43.47
CA GLU A 785 37.09 8.84 -42.24
C GLU A 785 38.14 7.73 -42.45
N LEU A 786 39.31 7.81 -41.78
CA LEU A 786 40.41 6.83 -41.86
C LEU A 786 41.00 6.61 -43.27
N CYS A 787 40.79 7.56 -44.19
CA CYS A 787 41.23 7.44 -45.57
C CYS A 787 42.60 8.07 -45.87
N VAL A 788 43.29 8.63 -44.88
CA VAL A 788 44.56 9.37 -45.07
C VAL A 788 45.63 8.91 -44.08
N CYS A 789 46.91 9.08 -44.43
CA CYS A 789 48.03 8.94 -43.51
C CYS A 789 48.64 10.31 -43.18
N GLU A 790 49.11 10.50 -41.94
CA GLU A 790 49.66 11.80 -41.49
C GLU A 790 50.80 12.32 -42.39
N GLU A 791 51.64 11.41 -42.88
CA GLU A 791 52.75 11.70 -43.78
C GLU A 791 52.34 12.29 -45.13
N TRP A 792 51.07 12.14 -45.56
CA TRP A 792 50.57 12.68 -46.83
C TRP A 792 50.10 14.14 -46.71
N LEU A 793 49.83 14.63 -45.50
CA LEU A 793 49.28 15.98 -45.28
C LEU A 793 50.13 17.11 -45.88
N PRO A 794 51.49 17.09 -45.80
CA PRO A 794 52.30 18.11 -46.46
C PRO A 794 52.15 18.12 -47.99
N VAL A 795 51.95 16.95 -48.60
CA VAL A 795 51.74 16.81 -50.05
C VAL A 795 50.34 17.30 -50.43
N ILE A 796 49.32 16.91 -49.67
CA ILE A 796 47.95 17.39 -49.84
C ILE A 796 47.92 18.92 -49.74
N ARG A 797 48.55 19.51 -48.71
CA ARG A 797 48.58 20.97 -48.51
C ARG A 797 49.17 21.73 -49.70
N LYS A 798 50.20 21.19 -50.38
CA LYS A 798 50.78 21.82 -51.59
C LYS A 798 49.79 21.92 -52.76
N LEU A 799 48.81 21.01 -52.83
CA LEU A 799 47.73 21.03 -53.82
C LEU A 799 46.54 21.92 -53.39
N CYS A 800 46.49 22.41 -52.15
CA CYS A 800 45.35 23.16 -51.61
C CYS A 800 45.46 24.69 -51.77
N LYS A 801 46.12 25.20 -52.83
CA LYS A 801 46.45 26.65 -52.94
C LYS A 801 45.22 27.57 -52.91
N GLU A 802 44.09 27.13 -53.46
CA GLU A 802 42.85 27.92 -53.58
C GLU A 802 41.61 27.21 -52.98
N MET A 803 41.80 26.07 -52.31
CA MET A 803 40.74 25.17 -51.83
C MET A 803 40.98 24.77 -50.37
N ILE A 804 39.92 24.64 -49.58
CA ILE A 804 39.96 24.02 -48.25
C ILE A 804 39.74 22.51 -48.41
N VAL A 805 40.64 21.69 -47.86
CA VAL A 805 40.50 20.23 -47.87
C VAL A 805 40.29 19.71 -46.47
N ILE A 806 39.15 19.05 -46.27
CA ILE A 806 38.91 18.18 -45.12
C ILE A 806 39.46 16.82 -45.51
N SER A 807 40.74 16.59 -45.19
CA SER A 807 41.58 15.53 -45.77
C SER A 807 41.17 14.10 -45.40
N GLY A 808 40.05 13.92 -44.70
CA GLY A 808 39.69 12.69 -44.03
C GLY A 808 40.26 12.66 -42.62
N THR A 809 40.37 11.48 -42.03
CA THR A 809 40.93 11.31 -40.69
C THR A 809 41.97 10.22 -40.60
N TYR A 810 42.75 10.23 -39.51
CA TYR A 810 43.77 9.24 -39.18
C TYR A 810 43.97 9.18 -37.67
N TYR A 811 44.61 8.11 -37.17
CA TYR A 811 45.01 8.04 -35.77
C TYR A 811 46.37 8.69 -35.56
N ASP A 812 46.47 9.65 -34.63
CA ASP A 812 47.75 10.20 -34.20
C ASP A 812 48.50 9.24 -33.25
N LYS A 813 49.67 9.66 -32.77
CA LYS A 813 50.50 8.86 -31.85
C LYS A 813 49.87 8.61 -30.49
N GLU A 814 48.88 9.42 -30.13
CA GLU A 814 48.12 9.32 -28.88
C GLU A 814 46.79 8.60 -29.13
N ASN A 815 46.60 7.99 -30.31
CA ASN A 815 45.39 7.25 -30.68
C ASN A 815 44.11 8.12 -30.72
N HIS A 816 44.22 9.44 -30.90
CA HIS A 816 43.08 10.27 -31.26
C HIS A 816 42.75 10.09 -32.75
N ASN A 817 41.47 10.03 -33.09
CA ASN A 817 41.02 10.08 -34.49
C ASN A 817 40.92 11.56 -34.92
N VAL A 818 41.88 12.02 -35.72
CA VAL A 818 42.15 13.43 -36.01
C VAL A 818 41.70 13.80 -37.43
N CYS A 819 40.93 14.87 -37.57
CA CYS A 819 40.62 15.50 -38.85
C CYS A 819 41.35 16.85 -38.98
N LYS A 820 42.39 16.90 -39.82
CA LYS A 820 43.12 18.15 -40.11
C LYS A 820 42.54 18.85 -41.34
N ILE A 821 42.44 20.17 -41.24
CA ILE A 821 42.05 21.05 -42.34
C ILE A 821 43.31 21.45 -43.11
N SER A 822 43.41 21.03 -44.37
CA SER A 822 44.52 21.36 -45.25
C SER A 822 44.14 22.51 -46.18
N ALA A 823 44.74 23.68 -45.97
CA ALA A 823 44.64 24.81 -46.88
C ALA A 823 45.88 25.71 -46.80
N ASN A 824 45.96 26.69 -47.71
CA ASN A 824 47.00 27.72 -47.69
C ASN A 824 46.60 28.91 -46.81
N PHE A 825 46.55 28.70 -45.49
CA PHE A 825 46.31 29.77 -44.51
C PHE A 825 47.62 30.28 -43.91
N ASP A 826 47.62 31.56 -43.54
CA ASP A 826 48.71 32.22 -42.80
C ASP A 826 48.71 31.88 -41.29
N ILE A 827 47.67 31.18 -40.83
CA ILE A 827 47.49 30.76 -39.43
C ILE A 827 47.50 29.24 -39.31
N GLU A 828 47.88 28.75 -38.13
CA GLU A 828 47.70 27.36 -37.75
C GLU A 828 46.23 27.13 -37.37
N VAL A 829 45.56 26.19 -38.04
CA VAL A 829 44.15 25.86 -37.80
C VAL A 829 44.09 24.58 -36.97
N PRO A 830 43.45 24.60 -35.79
CA PRO A 830 43.38 23.43 -34.94
C PRO A 830 42.50 22.34 -35.59
N PRO A 831 42.89 21.06 -35.48
CA PRO A 831 42.12 19.96 -36.03
C PRO A 831 40.81 19.75 -35.26
N GLN A 832 39.85 19.07 -35.88
CA GLN A 832 38.74 18.47 -35.13
C GLN A 832 39.16 17.07 -34.69
N LEU A 833 39.09 16.82 -33.39
CA LEU A 833 39.26 15.48 -32.82
C LEU A 833 37.90 14.80 -32.71
N LYS A 834 37.85 13.48 -32.95
CA LYS A 834 36.65 12.69 -32.72
C LYS A 834 36.38 12.60 -31.22
N ILE A 835 35.18 12.97 -30.80
CA ILE A 835 34.81 13.06 -29.38
C ILE A 835 34.33 11.69 -28.87
N LEU A 836 33.57 10.94 -29.66
CA LEU A 836 33.02 9.66 -29.24
C LEU A 836 33.56 8.50 -30.09
N PRO A 837 34.17 7.47 -29.47
CA PRO A 837 34.63 6.29 -30.20
C PRO A 837 33.44 5.55 -30.81
N SER A 838 33.59 5.05 -32.03
CA SER A 838 32.69 4.07 -32.64
C SER A 838 32.86 2.70 -31.95
N ASP A 839 31.87 1.80 -32.08
CA ASP A 839 31.90 0.51 -31.38
C ASP A 839 33.12 -0.35 -31.73
N PHE A 840 33.61 -0.27 -32.96
CA PHE A 840 34.84 -0.97 -33.37
C PHE A 840 36.12 -0.32 -32.82
N GLU A 841 36.04 0.91 -32.31
CA GLU A 841 37.16 1.66 -31.71
C GLU A 841 37.19 1.53 -30.18
N ASP A 842 36.19 0.86 -29.59
CA ASP A 842 35.98 0.73 -28.15
C ASP A 842 36.38 -0.69 -27.67
N SER A 843 37.61 -0.83 -27.17
CA SER A 843 38.17 -2.07 -26.66
C SER A 843 38.38 -2.00 -25.14
N GLU A 844 38.21 -3.13 -24.45
CA GLU A 844 38.54 -3.27 -23.02
C GLU A 844 40.05 -3.12 -22.75
N ILE A 845 40.89 -3.32 -23.78
CA ILE A 845 42.33 -3.14 -23.70
C ILE A 845 42.64 -1.67 -24.03
N ALA A 846 43.09 -0.90 -23.03
CA ALA A 846 43.30 0.54 -23.16
C ALA A 846 44.30 0.95 -24.27
N GLU A 847 45.24 0.08 -24.62
CA GLU A 847 46.22 0.28 -25.70
C GLU A 847 45.63 0.03 -27.10
N GLN A 848 44.43 -0.56 -27.18
CA GLN A 848 43.74 -0.95 -28.42
C GLN A 848 42.42 -0.17 -28.64
N ARG A 849 42.25 0.99 -27.97
CA ARG A 849 41.05 1.83 -28.13
C ARG A 849 41.42 3.24 -28.56
N MET A 850 40.48 3.92 -29.22
CA MET A 850 40.59 5.34 -29.52
C MET A 850 40.57 6.18 -28.24
N ILE A 851 41.42 7.20 -28.15
CA ILE A 851 41.32 8.22 -27.10
C ILE A 851 40.31 9.29 -27.54
N PRO A 852 39.23 9.53 -26.76
CA PRO A 852 38.27 10.62 -26.99
C PRO A 852 38.91 12.02 -27.00
N GLY A 853 38.53 12.86 -27.96
CA GLY A 853 38.87 14.29 -27.93
C GLY A 853 38.15 15.06 -26.81
N GLU A 854 38.62 16.28 -26.50
CA GLU A 854 38.21 17.10 -25.35
C GLU A 854 36.78 17.71 -25.41
N LYS A 855 35.77 17.00 -25.93
CA LYS A 855 34.37 17.47 -26.06
C LYS A 855 34.22 18.90 -26.63
N VAL A 856 35.14 19.31 -27.52
CA VAL A 856 35.12 20.61 -28.19
C VAL A 856 34.62 20.45 -29.62
N LEU A 857 33.63 21.25 -30.01
CA LEU A 857 33.17 21.38 -31.38
C LEU A 857 33.72 22.67 -31.99
N ASN A 858 34.58 22.52 -32.99
CA ASN A 858 35.18 23.63 -33.69
C ASN A 858 34.27 24.14 -34.82
N VAL A 859 33.97 25.45 -34.78
CA VAL A 859 33.26 26.17 -35.85
C VAL A 859 34.24 27.10 -36.53
N TYR A 860 34.59 26.76 -37.76
CA TYR A 860 35.59 27.44 -38.57
C TYR A 860 34.93 28.51 -39.44
N GLU A 861 35.30 29.77 -39.24
CA GLU A 861 34.86 30.90 -40.07
C GLU A 861 35.89 31.18 -41.16
N SER A 862 35.50 31.04 -42.42
CA SER A 862 36.39 31.20 -43.56
C SER A 862 35.77 32.06 -44.67
N GLN A 863 36.57 32.35 -45.70
CA GLN A 863 36.14 32.95 -46.95
C GLN A 863 34.96 32.23 -47.64
N PHE A 864 34.71 30.96 -47.29
CA PHE A 864 33.65 30.10 -47.80
C PHE A 864 32.50 29.88 -46.80
N GLY A 865 32.39 30.73 -45.77
CA GLY A 865 31.34 30.64 -44.75
C GLY A 865 31.79 29.89 -43.48
N LYS A 866 30.84 29.69 -42.56
CA LYS A 866 31.05 28.99 -41.29
C LYS A 866 30.81 27.51 -41.46
N PHE A 867 31.79 26.68 -41.16
CA PHE A 867 31.64 25.23 -41.24
C PHE A 867 32.12 24.53 -39.97
N ALA A 868 31.59 23.33 -39.72
CA ALA A 868 32.00 22.46 -38.63
C ALA A 868 32.19 21.04 -39.16
N ILE A 869 33.02 20.27 -38.46
CA ILE A 869 33.34 18.88 -38.81
C ILE A 869 32.79 17.98 -37.71
N LEU A 870 31.98 16.98 -38.08
CA LEU A 870 31.51 15.95 -37.15
C LEU A 870 31.93 14.57 -37.66
N ILE A 871 32.91 13.96 -37.00
CA ILE A 871 33.53 12.71 -37.44
C ILE A 871 32.64 11.54 -37.03
N CYS A 872 32.03 10.87 -38.01
CA CYS A 872 31.29 9.62 -37.83
C CYS A 872 30.29 9.66 -36.66
N ARG A 873 30.53 8.95 -35.54
CA ARG A 873 29.61 8.89 -34.37
C ARG A 873 29.28 10.27 -33.78
N ASP A 874 30.17 11.24 -33.90
CA ASP A 874 29.94 12.62 -33.45
C ASP A 874 28.78 13.28 -34.21
N PHE A 875 28.58 12.92 -35.49
CA PHE A 875 27.46 13.40 -36.29
C PHE A 875 26.11 13.03 -35.68
N GLY A 876 26.01 11.83 -35.10
CA GLY A 876 24.80 11.37 -34.42
C GLY A 876 24.49 12.14 -33.13
N ASN A 877 25.52 12.55 -32.40
CA ASN A 877 25.39 13.06 -31.04
C ASN A 877 25.35 14.59 -30.99
N PHE A 878 26.09 15.27 -31.85
CA PHE A 878 26.36 16.71 -31.74
C PHE A 878 25.79 17.58 -32.87
N LEU A 879 25.14 16.97 -33.87
CA LEU A 879 24.57 17.70 -35.01
C LEU A 879 23.55 18.78 -34.59
N SER A 880 22.79 18.54 -33.52
CA SER A 880 21.82 19.51 -33.01
C SER A 880 22.47 20.73 -32.35
N ASP A 881 23.68 20.59 -31.80
CA ASP A 881 24.38 21.67 -31.10
C ASP A 881 24.85 22.76 -32.06
N LEU A 882 24.99 22.44 -33.35
CA LEU A 882 25.41 23.38 -34.40
C LEU A 882 24.24 24.12 -35.08
N LYS A 883 23.00 23.90 -34.63
CA LYS A 883 21.81 24.53 -35.22
C LYS A 883 21.88 26.05 -35.09
N GLY A 884 21.81 26.76 -36.23
CA GLY A 884 21.93 28.21 -36.31
C GLY A 884 23.34 28.77 -36.10
N ILE A 885 24.35 27.92 -35.94
CA ILE A 885 25.75 28.33 -35.70
C ILE A 885 26.59 28.15 -36.96
N ALA A 886 26.57 26.96 -37.57
CA ALA A 886 27.31 26.65 -38.78
C ALA A 886 26.43 26.72 -40.03
N ASP A 887 26.98 27.22 -41.13
CA ASP A 887 26.35 27.22 -42.45
C ASP A 887 26.44 25.82 -43.10
N LEU A 888 27.56 25.14 -42.87
CA LEU A 888 27.95 23.88 -43.48
C LEU A 888 28.39 22.89 -42.39
N ILE A 889 27.92 21.65 -42.45
CA ILE A 889 28.34 20.58 -41.55
C ILE A 889 28.91 19.44 -42.39
N LEU A 890 30.21 19.19 -42.21
CA LEU A 890 30.99 18.22 -42.98
C LEU A 890 31.19 16.97 -42.13
N CYS A 891 30.85 15.81 -42.67
CA CYS A 891 30.93 14.53 -41.96
C CYS A 891 31.83 13.55 -42.70
N PRO A 892 33.13 13.46 -42.33
CA PRO A 892 33.96 12.30 -42.62
C PRO A 892 33.39 11.10 -41.87
N ALA A 893 33.01 10.05 -42.60
CA ALA A 893 32.43 8.85 -42.03
C ALA A 893 33.12 7.58 -42.55
N TYR A 894 33.17 6.56 -41.70
CA TYR A 894 33.41 5.16 -42.04
C TYR A 894 32.32 4.34 -41.35
N ASN A 895 31.14 4.24 -41.97
CA ASN A 895 29.96 3.67 -41.32
C ASN A 895 29.01 2.97 -42.30
N GLU A 896 28.45 1.83 -41.91
CA GLU A 896 27.46 1.09 -42.69
C GLU A 896 26.01 1.60 -42.50
N ALA A 897 25.73 2.30 -41.39
CA ALA A 897 24.38 2.72 -41.01
C ALA A 897 23.91 4.00 -41.74
N ASN A 898 24.01 4.03 -43.07
CA ASN A 898 23.69 5.18 -43.93
C ASN A 898 22.29 5.77 -43.66
N TYR A 899 21.28 4.91 -43.47
CA TYR A 899 19.90 5.33 -43.19
C TYR A 899 19.80 6.24 -41.95
N ARG A 900 20.55 5.94 -40.88
CA ARG A 900 20.53 6.76 -39.65
C ARG A 900 21.12 8.15 -39.91
N PHE A 901 22.24 8.22 -40.61
CA PHE A 901 22.92 9.48 -40.93
C PHE A 901 22.08 10.33 -41.88
N HIS A 902 21.50 9.72 -42.92
CA HIS A 902 20.66 10.42 -43.88
C HIS A 902 19.38 10.97 -43.24
N ASN A 903 18.74 10.23 -42.33
CA ASN A 903 17.57 10.72 -41.61
C ASN A 903 17.90 11.88 -40.68
N LEU A 904 19.00 11.79 -39.93
CA LEU A 904 19.47 12.90 -39.09
C LEU A 904 19.78 14.13 -39.92
N ALA A 905 20.43 13.94 -41.08
CA ALA A 905 20.75 15.02 -41.99
C ALA A 905 19.49 15.67 -42.58
N HIS A 906 18.55 14.85 -43.05
CA HIS A 906 17.26 15.31 -43.55
C HIS A 906 16.51 16.14 -42.50
N ASN A 907 16.34 15.61 -41.28
CA ASN A 907 15.64 16.29 -40.20
C ASN A 907 16.32 17.62 -39.83
N HIS A 908 17.64 17.63 -39.75
CA HIS A 908 18.39 18.85 -39.45
C HIS A 908 18.15 19.94 -40.50
N VAL A 909 18.28 19.63 -41.79
CA VAL A 909 18.06 20.64 -42.85
C VAL A 909 16.57 20.97 -43.03
N THR A 910 15.65 20.09 -42.63
CA THR A 910 14.20 20.41 -42.60
C THR A 910 13.90 21.51 -41.59
N ASP A 911 14.60 21.55 -40.44
CA ASP A 911 14.32 22.48 -39.35
C ASP A 911 15.35 23.61 -39.20
N ASN A 912 16.42 23.59 -39.98
CA ASN A 912 17.52 24.57 -39.94
C ASN A 912 17.94 24.97 -41.35
N PRO A 913 18.08 26.27 -41.67
CA PRO A 913 18.67 26.72 -42.93
C PRO A 913 20.20 26.55 -42.91
N SER A 914 20.68 25.30 -43.00
CA SER A 914 22.09 24.91 -43.15
C SER A 914 22.21 23.76 -44.17
N TYR A 915 23.45 23.39 -44.51
CA TYR A 915 23.73 22.26 -45.39
C TYR A 915 24.55 21.18 -44.70
N ILE A 916 24.35 19.94 -45.12
CA ILE A 916 25.10 18.78 -44.62
C ILE A 916 25.76 18.06 -45.79
N VAL A 917 27.02 17.70 -45.60
CA VAL A 917 27.86 17.01 -46.58
C VAL A 917 28.49 15.81 -45.89
N ILE A 918 28.20 14.61 -46.39
CA ILE A 918 28.66 13.35 -45.79
C ILE A 918 29.58 12.66 -46.78
N SER A 919 30.81 12.35 -46.38
CA SER A 919 31.80 11.59 -47.16
C SER A 919 32.02 10.24 -46.49
N ASN A 920 31.76 9.14 -47.20
CA ASN A 920 31.86 7.78 -46.67
C ASN A 920 32.73 6.90 -47.57
N THR A 921 33.14 5.71 -47.09
CA THR A 921 33.85 4.73 -47.91
C THR A 921 32.95 4.09 -48.97
N ALA A 922 33.50 3.72 -50.13
CA ALA A 922 32.79 2.97 -51.16
C ALA A 922 32.33 1.58 -50.68
N GLN A 923 33.01 1.02 -49.67
CA GLN A 923 32.60 -0.24 -49.04
C GLN A 923 31.16 -0.19 -48.50
N TYR A 924 30.76 0.97 -47.95
CA TYR A 924 29.44 1.16 -47.36
C TYR A 924 28.52 2.04 -48.22
N GLY A 925 29.08 2.93 -49.05
CA GLY A 925 28.29 3.88 -49.83
C GLY A 925 27.70 5.00 -48.98
N GLY A 926 26.78 5.78 -49.54
CA GLY A 926 26.00 6.77 -48.78
C GLY A 926 26.65 8.15 -48.69
N THR A 927 27.77 8.39 -49.39
CA THR A 927 28.32 9.74 -49.58
C THR A 927 27.26 10.63 -50.22
N SER A 928 26.91 11.75 -49.59
CA SER A 928 25.70 12.49 -49.96
C SER A 928 25.72 13.95 -49.52
N ILE A 929 24.86 14.74 -50.15
CA ILE A 929 24.65 16.16 -49.82
C ILE A 929 23.18 16.42 -49.51
N PHE A 930 22.94 17.31 -48.54
CA PHE A 930 21.60 17.67 -48.07
C PHE A 930 21.43 19.19 -48.04
N GLY A 931 20.25 19.63 -48.48
CA GLY A 931 19.84 21.02 -48.47
C GLY A 931 18.40 21.19 -48.91
N ARG A 932 17.75 22.25 -48.44
CA ARG A 932 16.36 22.53 -48.83
C ARG A 932 16.29 22.91 -50.31
N MET A 933 15.46 22.23 -51.07
CA MET A 933 15.21 22.51 -52.50
C MET A 933 13.73 22.29 -52.80
N ARG A 934 13.16 23.05 -53.76
CA ARG A 934 11.76 22.85 -54.17
C ARG A 934 11.60 21.48 -54.85
N ASN A 935 10.51 20.79 -54.53
CA ASN A 935 10.18 19.46 -55.08
C ASN A 935 10.11 19.46 -56.62
N SER A 936 9.82 20.59 -57.26
CA SER A 936 9.84 20.74 -58.72
C SER A 936 11.18 20.41 -59.37
N PHE A 937 12.29 20.50 -58.63
CA PHE A 937 13.63 20.17 -59.14
C PHE A 937 14.03 18.71 -58.91
N PHE A 938 13.29 17.94 -58.11
CA PHE A 938 13.66 16.55 -57.81
C PHE A 938 13.63 15.65 -59.04
N GLY A 939 12.73 15.93 -60.00
CA GLY A 939 12.71 15.21 -61.28
C GLY A 939 13.99 15.37 -62.09
N ALA A 940 14.61 16.56 -62.08
CA ALA A 940 15.89 16.80 -62.75
C ALA A 940 17.05 16.07 -62.05
N LEU A 941 17.04 16.01 -60.71
CA LEU A 941 18.03 15.25 -59.94
C LEU A 941 17.90 13.74 -60.17
N GLN A 942 16.68 13.24 -60.41
CA GLN A 942 16.44 11.84 -60.80
C GLN A 942 17.00 11.55 -62.20
N GLN A 943 16.79 12.44 -63.17
CA GLN A 943 17.37 12.31 -64.51
C GLN A 943 18.91 12.33 -64.48
N GLY A 944 19.50 13.11 -63.57
CA GLY A 944 20.96 13.20 -63.35
C GLY A 944 21.56 12.06 -62.53
N ASN A 945 20.79 11.02 -62.18
CA ASN A 945 21.23 9.91 -61.30
C ASN A 945 21.77 10.37 -59.92
N CYS A 946 21.32 11.54 -59.46
CA CYS A 946 21.67 12.08 -58.15
C CYS A 946 20.68 11.59 -57.08
N LYS A 947 19.39 11.52 -57.41
CA LYS A 947 18.31 11.22 -56.47
C LYS A 947 17.46 10.04 -56.95
N GLU A 948 17.01 9.19 -56.03
CA GLU A 948 16.16 8.04 -56.37
C GLU A 948 14.71 8.45 -56.65
N LYS A 949 14.01 7.63 -57.44
CA LYS A 949 12.59 7.84 -57.74
C LYS A 949 11.76 7.56 -56.48
N GLY A 950 10.95 8.54 -56.07
CA GLY A 950 10.09 8.44 -54.89
C GLY A 950 10.75 8.84 -53.57
N ASP A 951 12.04 9.17 -53.58
CA ASP A 951 12.69 9.84 -52.46
C ASP A 951 12.24 11.31 -52.42
N ASP A 952 11.51 11.72 -51.40
CA ASP A 952 11.03 13.08 -51.15
C ASP A 952 11.86 13.82 -50.08
N SER A 953 12.90 13.17 -49.54
CA SER A 953 13.79 13.77 -48.55
C SER A 953 14.64 14.89 -49.16
N TYR A 954 15.22 15.73 -48.31
CA TYR A 954 16.20 16.74 -48.71
C TYR A 954 17.60 16.20 -49.01
N LYS A 955 17.75 14.88 -49.20
CA LYS A 955 18.96 14.29 -49.80
C LYS A 955 18.97 14.62 -51.30
N LEU A 956 19.91 15.45 -51.73
CA LEU A 956 19.93 15.98 -53.10
C LEU A 956 20.76 15.12 -54.06
N CYS A 957 21.82 14.49 -53.56
CA CYS A 957 22.64 13.56 -54.34
C CYS A 957 23.27 12.50 -53.44
N GLU A 958 23.48 11.28 -53.97
CA GLU A 958 24.15 10.18 -53.28
C GLU A 958 25.04 9.33 -54.21
N LEU A 959 26.22 8.95 -53.71
CA LEU A 959 27.04 7.86 -54.25
C LEU A 959 26.68 6.56 -53.51
N LYS A 960 26.35 5.52 -54.27
CA LYS A 960 25.88 4.22 -53.79
C LYS A 960 27.04 3.32 -53.40
N LYS A 961 26.75 2.27 -52.64
CA LYS A 961 27.73 1.26 -52.26
C LYS A 961 28.43 0.69 -53.51
N GLY A 962 29.76 0.60 -53.45
CA GLY A 962 30.62 0.14 -54.54
C GLY A 962 31.02 1.22 -55.56
N GLU A 963 30.42 2.41 -55.54
CA GLU A 963 30.83 3.51 -56.42
C GLU A 963 32.07 4.22 -55.85
N GLU A 964 33.10 4.45 -56.67
CA GLU A 964 34.18 5.40 -56.35
C GLU A 964 33.95 6.68 -57.14
N GLY A 965 34.03 7.84 -56.50
CA GLY A 965 33.73 9.11 -57.15
C GLY A 965 33.60 10.29 -56.21
N MET A 966 33.12 11.42 -56.74
CA MET A 966 32.75 12.58 -55.95
C MET A 966 31.45 13.23 -56.43
N ILE A 967 30.73 13.85 -55.50
CA ILE A 967 29.59 14.73 -55.79
C ILE A 967 30.08 16.16 -55.68
N VAL A 968 29.82 16.98 -56.69
CA VAL A 968 30.14 18.41 -56.72
C VAL A 968 28.85 19.22 -56.80
N ALA A 969 28.71 20.27 -56.00
CA ALA A 969 27.54 21.15 -56.03
C ALA A 969 27.86 22.56 -55.51
N ASP A 970 27.09 23.55 -55.96
CA ASP A 970 27.17 24.95 -55.53
C ASP A 970 26.14 25.21 -54.43
N PHE A 971 26.59 25.68 -53.27
CA PHE A 971 25.76 25.97 -52.11
C PHE A 971 25.67 27.48 -51.89
N ASN A 972 24.46 28.01 -51.79
CA ASN A 972 24.20 29.43 -51.56
C ASN A 972 24.25 29.76 -50.07
N LEU A 973 25.20 30.58 -49.65
CA LEU A 973 25.39 30.95 -48.25
C LEU A 973 24.47 32.09 -47.78
N ILE A 974 23.80 32.80 -48.70
CA ILE A 974 22.80 33.81 -48.38
C ILE A 974 21.41 33.17 -48.30
N TYR A 975 20.99 32.50 -49.38
CA TYR A 975 19.64 31.97 -49.54
C TYR A 975 19.60 30.46 -49.35
N LYS A 976 19.66 30.03 -48.09
CA LYS A 976 19.71 28.60 -47.69
C LYS A 976 18.35 27.90 -47.63
N SER A 977 17.30 28.57 -48.08
CA SER A 977 15.95 28.02 -48.18
C SER A 977 15.29 28.53 -49.45
N PRO A 978 14.42 27.74 -50.09
CA PRO A 978 13.72 28.21 -51.27
C PRO A 978 12.92 29.48 -50.97
N LEU A 979 13.19 30.56 -51.69
CA LEU A 979 12.37 31.77 -51.64
C LEU A 979 11.00 31.50 -52.27
N LEU A 980 9.97 32.26 -51.91
CA LEU A 980 8.72 32.32 -52.67
C LEU A 980 8.94 33.22 -53.88
N GLN A 981 8.56 32.78 -55.09
CA GLN A 981 8.58 33.65 -56.25
C GLN A 981 7.56 34.77 -56.02
N THR A 982 8.00 36.02 -56.12
CA THR A 982 7.13 37.20 -55.98
C THR A 982 6.91 37.87 -57.33
N PRO A 983 5.77 38.56 -57.55
CA PRO A 983 5.51 39.30 -58.78
C PRO A 983 6.57 40.38 -59.10
N MET A 984 7.35 40.80 -58.10
CA MET A 984 8.44 41.77 -58.24
C MET A 984 9.72 41.21 -58.88
N ASN A 985 9.94 39.89 -58.83
CA ASN A 985 11.10 39.25 -59.47
C ASN A 985 10.72 37.87 -60.05
N PRO A 986 9.91 37.82 -61.13
CA PRO A 986 9.38 36.57 -61.67
C PRO A 986 10.44 35.68 -62.36
N ASN A 987 11.60 36.24 -62.70
CA ASN A 987 12.65 35.56 -63.49
C ASN A 987 13.90 35.15 -62.68
N GLU A 988 14.00 35.50 -61.39
CA GLU A 988 15.12 35.08 -60.54
C GLU A 988 14.84 33.72 -59.88
N ASP A 989 15.43 32.65 -60.42
CA ASP A 989 15.40 31.31 -59.81
C ASP A 989 16.61 31.13 -58.87
N ILE A 990 16.57 31.79 -57.71
CA ILE A 990 17.62 31.66 -56.68
C ILE A 990 17.48 30.30 -55.99
N ARG A 991 18.42 29.40 -56.29
CA ARG A 991 18.47 28.05 -55.71
C ARG A 991 19.40 28.00 -54.50
N PRO A 992 18.98 27.35 -53.39
CA PRO A 992 19.87 27.06 -52.27
C PRO A 992 21.04 26.15 -52.66
N VAL A 993 20.78 25.15 -53.50
CA VAL A 993 21.81 24.28 -54.06
C VAL A 993 21.64 24.21 -55.58
N ALA A 994 22.73 24.36 -56.33
CA ALA A 994 22.74 24.35 -57.79
C ALA A 994 23.91 23.51 -58.34
N ASN A 995 23.92 23.29 -59.66
CA ASN A 995 25.01 22.63 -60.39
C ASN A 995 25.48 21.30 -59.78
N ILE A 996 24.52 20.49 -59.31
CA ILE A 996 24.78 19.19 -58.70
C ILE A 996 25.25 18.21 -59.79
N LYS A 997 26.44 17.65 -59.61
CA LYS A 997 27.09 16.74 -60.56
C LYS A 997 27.71 15.56 -59.83
N LYS A 998 27.49 14.36 -60.35
CA LYS A 998 28.10 13.11 -59.88
C LYS A 998 29.24 12.71 -60.83
N ILE A 999 30.45 12.55 -60.30
CA ILE A 999 31.67 12.22 -61.07
C ILE A 999 32.21 10.89 -60.56
N LEU A 1000 32.05 9.82 -61.35
CA LEU A 1000 32.57 8.49 -61.02
C LEU A 1000 34.03 8.34 -61.50
N PHE A 1001 34.81 7.52 -60.78
CA PHE A 1001 36.25 7.32 -61.01
C PHE A 1001 36.58 6.03 -61.72
#